data_AF-A0A6N3B6E5-F1
#
_entry.id   AF-A0A6N3B6E5-F1
#
_cell.length_a   1.000
_cell.length_b   1.000
_cell.length_c   1.000
_cell.angle_alpha   90.00
_cell.angle_beta   90.00
_cell.angle_gamma   90.00
#
_symmetry.space_group_name_H-M   'P 1'
#
loop_
_entity.id
_entity.type
_entity.pdbx_description
1 polymer ?
#
loop_
_entity_poly.entity_id
_entity_poly.type
_entity_poly.pdbx_seq_one_letter_code
_entity_poly.pdbx_strand_id
1 'polypeptide(L)'
;MNRKTGEIVVPTEPVSRATKITGFTFKSYDKSAGVLQFQIKNQDGSPTDLIDATVRLFMYIYQGEEKKEFPIFDNQIITESYMQGIVKYPIPDMLLSYEGKVDANVYIDFPDGSHTDNLAFTFNIEKSIIDGDVQLNGEYYFKDFQQLLDGVKQEATDAVNAALTNVDSTIEKANQQINEFVEGATQAIDQTIDEVTEQLQATQTKIDTVSQNVTSAQNNLKAVEDKMNQTNQQIGDLGKLKKMYSNSIDFGGYDYSGNPNIAPNVGFNDFYNNGSQTGYTAKDEVDHIAVTRTADAPPAGKLLNLRTLLPNKTYTLSVDIWADMEVPSGTISCSIRLREGTEVRSVWALINKPVSTNRTTYSVTFTTAANFVTTEESRISLWFNDSAGAYTGYLGYNIKIEEGSTATPYQPNLLDAPYYLSKMALGKNIANKDVQFPITTTEYSVYSKANVEDYKVNQKYVVTMKATKPATQSFVAYLDLQGTIKAGNLTPVEGMTDVWQLVFTVTQANIDAGAVRALNIYQYPSATKGAVQIDWLKIEKGDTRTPNISQFKYFGEGLKDSNNPNDYSWDITPEYTEKGLNDSVSLTEPETILGLKNFAEGLQSSGVNVAVEYAKATDADKYTKHGAIYLGGCAWLAWETLIFQKTEGYAKGSYIRLGADGNASFTYSDVPNIFGGYLWLGGVCQPDYTDGGFGSYHITVENNFDDARKPIVRFIDSPTTPVKKLAVRGFALVFAPAPTENSQVKE
;
A
#
# COMPACT_ATOMS: atom_id res chain seq x y z
N MET A 1 -113.65 59.45 53.47
CA MET A 1 -115.12 59.65 53.51
C MET A 1 -115.45 60.78 52.56
N ASN A 2 -116.08 60.47 51.44
CA ASN A 2 -116.43 61.45 50.39
C ASN A 2 -117.67 62.20 50.85
N ARG A 3 -117.60 63.52 51.02
CA ARG A 3 -118.66 64.32 51.66
C ARG A 3 -119.50 65.12 50.67
N LYS A 4 -119.07 65.25 49.41
CA LYS A 4 -119.79 65.96 48.35
C LYS A 4 -119.69 65.18 47.02
N THR A 5 -120.75 64.47 46.67
CA THR A 5 -120.78 63.56 45.51
C THR A 5 -121.74 64.06 44.45
N GLY A 6 -121.26 64.21 43.21
CA GLY A 6 -122.09 64.39 42.02
C GLY A 6 -122.35 63.04 41.35
N GLU A 7 -123.57 62.51 41.46
CA GLU A 7 -123.91 61.18 40.93
C GLU A 7 -124.45 61.26 39.49
N ILE A 8 -123.89 60.44 38.61
CA ILE A 8 -124.20 60.43 37.18
C ILE A 8 -124.47 59.01 36.73
N VAL A 9 -125.66 58.78 36.16
CA VAL A 9 -125.96 57.52 35.45
C VAL A 9 -125.39 57.59 34.04
N VAL A 10 -124.58 56.61 33.68
CA VAL A 10 -123.91 56.45 32.38
C VAL A 10 -124.51 55.23 31.68
N PRO A 11 -125.38 55.38 30.68
CA PRO A 11 -125.96 54.25 29.97
C PRO A 11 -125.02 53.76 28.85
N THR A 12 -124.94 52.45 28.65
CA THR A 12 -124.18 51.82 27.54
C THR A 12 -125.11 51.47 26.37
N GLU A 13 -125.87 52.45 25.89
CA GLU A 13 -126.83 52.31 24.79
C GLU A 13 -126.46 53.20 23.58
N PRO A 14 -126.77 52.80 22.34
CA PRO A 14 -126.54 53.65 21.17
C PRO A 14 -127.48 54.86 21.19
N VAL A 15 -126.94 56.05 21.44
CA VAL A 15 -127.71 57.31 21.46
C VAL A 15 -127.16 58.33 20.46
N SER A 16 -128.05 59.10 19.82
CA SER A 16 -127.64 60.30 19.09
C SER A 16 -127.19 61.37 20.10
N ARG A 17 -125.90 61.68 20.10
CA ARG A 17 -125.19 62.49 21.12
C ARG A 17 -125.94 63.79 21.49
N ALA A 18 -126.44 63.89 22.72
CA ALA A 18 -126.84 65.14 23.35
C ALA A 18 -126.13 65.25 24.71
N THR A 19 -125.21 66.22 24.86
CA THR A 19 -124.41 66.41 26.08
C THR A 19 -125.30 66.69 27.30
N LYS A 20 -125.09 65.96 28.40
CA LYS A 20 -125.86 66.11 29.63
C LYS A 20 -125.31 67.25 30.50
N ILE A 21 -126.04 68.34 30.65
CA ILE A 21 -125.67 69.43 31.56
C ILE A 21 -126.07 69.01 32.98
N THR A 22 -125.10 68.75 33.86
CA THR A 22 -125.36 68.20 35.21
C THR A 22 -125.72 69.25 36.25
N GLY A 23 -125.24 70.49 36.07
CA GLY A 23 -125.39 71.57 37.04
C GLY A 23 -124.54 71.42 38.31
N PHE A 24 -123.64 70.44 38.38
CA PHE A 24 -122.77 70.26 39.55
C PHE A 24 -121.71 71.37 39.63
N THR A 25 -121.48 71.88 40.85
CA THR A 25 -120.43 72.88 41.13
C THR A 25 -119.56 72.46 42.33
N PHE A 26 -118.27 72.29 42.08
CA PHE A 26 -117.24 72.08 43.12
C PHE A 26 -116.51 73.38 43.45
N LYS A 27 -116.02 73.53 44.67
CA LYS A 27 -115.33 74.74 45.14
C LYS A 27 -113.84 74.49 45.34
N SER A 28 -112.99 75.50 45.16
CA SER A 28 -111.52 75.36 45.31
C SER A 28 -111.08 74.79 46.68
N TYR A 29 -111.92 74.96 47.72
CA TYR A 29 -111.68 74.45 49.07
C TYR A 29 -112.18 73.02 49.31
N ASP A 30 -112.86 72.38 48.34
CA ASP A 30 -113.37 71.00 48.44
C ASP A 30 -112.25 69.93 48.33
N LYS A 31 -111.02 70.25 48.79
CA LYS A 31 -109.83 69.40 48.72
C LYS A 31 -110.08 68.05 49.37
N SER A 32 -109.82 66.96 48.63
CA SER A 32 -110.06 65.58 49.06
C SER A 32 -111.51 65.26 49.48
N ALA A 33 -112.49 66.11 49.16
CA ALA A 33 -113.89 65.95 49.60
C ALA A 33 -114.89 65.83 48.43
N GLY A 34 -114.60 66.43 47.28
CA GLY A 34 -115.43 66.37 46.06
C GLY A 34 -115.16 65.13 45.21
N VAL A 35 -116.23 64.44 44.80
CA VAL A 35 -116.16 63.23 43.96
C VAL A 35 -117.26 63.22 42.90
N LEU A 36 -116.93 62.81 41.68
CA LEU A 36 -117.90 62.38 40.69
C LEU A 36 -118.09 60.86 40.78
N GLN A 37 -119.33 60.41 40.92
CA GLN A 37 -119.65 58.99 40.96
C GLN A 37 -120.47 58.60 39.74
N PHE A 38 -119.96 57.67 38.96
CA PHE A 38 -120.58 57.12 37.77
C PHE A 38 -121.27 55.80 38.11
N GLN A 39 -122.55 55.69 37.78
CA GLN A 39 -123.30 54.43 37.76
C GLN A 39 -123.46 53.98 36.32
N ILE A 40 -122.62 53.04 35.90
CA ILE A 40 -122.59 52.52 34.53
C ILE A 40 -123.62 51.40 34.42
N LYS A 41 -124.56 51.55 33.49
CA LYS A 41 -125.71 50.65 33.32
C LYS A 41 -125.85 50.14 31.90
N ASN A 42 -126.21 48.87 31.78
CA ASN A 42 -126.59 48.22 30.52
C ASN A 42 -127.90 48.79 29.98
N GLN A 43 -128.24 48.47 28.72
CA GLN A 43 -129.45 48.93 28.05
C GLN A 43 -130.76 48.54 28.77
N ASP A 44 -130.75 47.42 29.51
CA ASP A 44 -131.89 46.96 30.31
C ASP A 44 -131.98 47.65 31.69
N GLY A 45 -131.07 48.59 31.99
CA GLY A 45 -130.97 49.32 33.25
C GLY A 45 -130.26 48.57 34.38
N SER A 46 -129.80 47.33 34.15
CA SER A 46 -128.98 46.59 35.11
C SER A 46 -127.56 47.18 35.20
N PRO A 47 -126.85 47.01 36.32
CA PRO A 47 -125.46 47.43 36.43
C PRO A 47 -124.55 46.74 35.40
N THR A 48 -123.65 47.48 34.77
CA THR A 48 -122.64 46.92 33.86
C THR A 48 -121.51 46.28 34.67
N ASP A 49 -121.09 45.06 34.30
CA ASP A 49 -119.92 44.40 34.88
C ASP A 49 -118.64 45.04 34.36
N LEU A 50 -117.81 45.54 35.28
CA LEU A 50 -116.57 46.24 34.98
C LEU A 50 -115.31 45.44 35.35
N ILE A 51 -115.43 44.13 35.63
CA ILE A 51 -114.25 43.28 35.88
C ILE A 51 -113.30 43.39 34.68
N ASP A 52 -112.05 43.77 34.96
CA ASP A 52 -110.97 44.02 33.99
C ASP A 52 -111.27 45.07 32.90
N ALA A 53 -112.35 45.85 33.04
CA ALA A 53 -112.63 46.99 32.18
C ALA A 53 -111.91 48.24 32.71
N THR A 54 -111.39 49.06 31.79
CA THR A 54 -110.76 50.35 32.11
C THR A 54 -111.71 51.49 31.76
N VAL A 55 -112.18 52.21 32.78
CA VAL A 55 -112.97 53.44 32.58
C VAL A 55 -112.03 54.61 32.43
N ARG A 56 -112.14 55.33 31.32
CA ARG A 56 -111.35 56.52 31.03
C ARG A 56 -112.23 57.76 31.07
N LEU A 57 -111.65 58.84 31.58
CA LEU A 57 -112.28 60.13 31.63
C LEU A 57 -111.45 61.12 30.83
N PHE A 58 -112.11 61.89 29.97
CA PHE A 58 -111.46 62.94 29.20
C PHE A 58 -112.11 64.28 29.53
N MET A 59 -111.33 65.21 30.07
CA MET A 59 -111.82 66.51 30.52
C MET A 59 -111.16 67.67 29.76
N TYR A 60 -111.98 68.66 29.45
CA TYR A 60 -111.51 69.95 28.95
C TYR A 60 -111.92 71.06 29.90
N ILE A 61 -110.97 71.95 30.15
CA ILE A 61 -111.15 73.20 30.88
C ILE A 61 -111.01 74.38 29.92
N TYR A 62 -111.59 75.52 30.29
CA TYR A 62 -111.62 76.72 29.46
C TYR A 62 -110.85 77.85 30.14
N GLN A 63 -109.68 78.21 29.61
CA GLN A 63 -108.93 79.37 30.09
C GLN A 63 -109.14 80.53 29.11
N GLY A 64 -110.11 81.41 29.42
CA GLY A 64 -110.59 82.42 28.47
C GLY A 64 -111.40 81.78 27.33
N GLU A 65 -111.07 82.10 26.08
CA GLU A 65 -111.67 81.48 24.89
C GLU A 65 -111.00 80.15 24.47
N GLU A 66 -109.87 79.79 25.11
CA GLU A 66 -109.07 78.62 24.73
C GLU A 66 -109.50 77.36 25.48
N LYS A 67 -109.83 76.30 24.73
CA LYS A 67 -110.17 74.97 25.26
C LYS A 67 -108.90 74.14 25.43
N LYS A 68 -108.54 73.79 26.67
CA LYS A 68 -107.36 72.97 26.99
C LYS A 68 -107.75 71.65 27.62
N GLU A 69 -107.03 70.60 27.23
CA GLU A 69 -107.15 69.29 27.84
C GLU A 69 -106.56 69.33 29.26
N PHE A 70 -107.30 68.79 30.23
CA PHE A 70 -106.78 68.63 31.57
C PHE A 70 -106.11 67.25 31.70
N PRO A 71 -104.83 67.16 32.10
CA PRO A 71 -104.14 65.88 32.22
C PRO A 71 -104.78 65.05 33.34
N ILE A 72 -105.33 63.89 32.98
CA ILE A 72 -105.88 62.91 33.91
C ILE A 72 -104.90 61.75 34.01
N PHE A 73 -104.58 61.34 35.23
CA PHE A 73 -103.74 60.17 35.46
C PHE A 73 -104.64 58.96 35.65
N ASP A 74 -104.43 57.89 34.88
CA ASP A 74 -105.28 56.70 34.87
C ASP A 74 -105.43 56.06 36.27
N ASN A 75 -104.44 56.24 37.15
CA ASN A 75 -104.47 55.75 38.53
C ASN A 75 -105.39 56.56 39.48
N GLN A 76 -106.03 57.64 39.01
CA GLN A 76 -106.95 58.47 39.81
C GLN A 76 -108.42 58.05 39.69
N ILE A 77 -108.77 57.23 38.71
CA ILE A 77 -110.13 56.68 38.57
C ILE A 77 -110.21 55.41 39.44
N ILE A 78 -111.17 55.38 40.35
CA ILE A 78 -111.30 54.31 41.34
C ILE A 78 -112.59 53.54 41.07
N THR A 79 -112.49 52.31 40.61
CA THR A 79 -113.66 51.41 40.52
C THR A 79 -113.99 50.90 41.91
N GLU A 80 -115.11 51.34 42.47
CA GLU A 80 -115.49 51.01 43.85
C GLU A 80 -116.21 49.68 43.94
N SER A 81 -117.01 49.33 42.93
CA SER A 81 -117.73 48.07 42.87
C SER A 81 -117.88 47.61 41.43
N TYR A 82 -117.02 46.66 41.03
CA TYR A 82 -116.95 46.13 39.66
C TYR A 82 -118.28 45.48 39.21
N MET A 83 -118.91 44.69 40.07
CA MET A 83 -120.18 44.00 39.74
C MET A 83 -121.42 44.91 39.84
N GLN A 84 -121.29 46.13 40.40
CA GLN A 84 -122.39 47.09 40.49
C GLN A 84 -122.21 48.28 39.55
N GLY A 85 -121.19 48.28 38.68
CA GLY A 85 -120.93 49.34 37.72
C GLY A 85 -120.65 50.71 38.36
N ILE A 86 -120.11 50.76 39.59
CA ILE A 86 -119.88 52.02 40.32
C ILE A 86 -118.41 52.42 40.25
N VAL A 87 -118.17 53.59 39.65
CA VAL A 87 -116.83 54.19 39.51
C VAL A 87 -116.82 55.58 40.13
N LYS A 88 -115.74 55.92 40.84
CA LYS A 88 -115.54 57.22 41.48
C LYS A 88 -114.30 57.90 40.92
N TYR A 89 -114.44 59.20 40.67
CA TYR A 89 -113.33 60.09 40.35
C TYR A 89 -113.25 61.18 41.43
N PRO A 90 -112.27 61.09 42.35
CA PRO A 90 -111.96 62.19 43.27
C PRO A 90 -111.43 63.40 42.51
N ILE A 91 -112.00 64.58 42.76
CA ILE A 91 -111.56 65.81 42.08
C ILE A 91 -110.18 66.21 42.64
N PRO A 92 -109.11 66.25 41.82
CA PRO A 92 -107.77 66.55 42.31
C PRO A 92 -107.59 68.04 42.63
N ASP A 93 -106.72 68.34 43.60
CA ASP A 93 -106.43 69.72 44.04
C ASP A 93 -106.01 70.63 42.88
N MET A 94 -105.31 70.08 41.89
CA MET A 94 -104.90 70.82 40.70
C MET A 94 -106.10 71.21 39.81
N LEU A 95 -107.15 70.37 39.74
CA LEU A 95 -108.39 70.72 39.03
C LEU A 95 -109.24 71.70 39.86
N LEU A 96 -109.22 71.59 41.20
CA LEU A 96 -109.85 72.57 42.09
C LEU A 96 -109.20 73.97 42.04
N SER A 97 -107.97 74.08 41.54
CA SER A 97 -107.30 75.36 41.31
C SER A 97 -107.82 76.11 40.08
N TYR A 98 -108.59 75.44 39.21
CA TYR A 98 -109.24 76.02 38.05
C TYR A 98 -110.63 76.59 38.41
N GLU A 99 -111.01 77.69 37.75
CA GLU A 99 -112.31 78.34 37.92
C GLU A 99 -113.00 78.46 36.56
N GLY A 100 -114.19 77.86 36.44
CA GLY A 100 -114.96 77.84 35.20
C GLY A 100 -115.63 76.49 34.92
N LYS A 101 -116.15 76.36 33.69
CA LYS A 101 -116.86 75.17 33.21
C LYS A 101 -115.87 74.06 32.83
N VAL A 102 -116.24 72.82 33.09
CA VAL A 102 -115.52 71.60 32.70
C VAL A 102 -116.42 70.73 31.83
N ASP A 103 -115.93 70.39 30.64
CA ASP A 103 -116.57 69.45 29.72
C ASP A 103 -115.91 68.07 29.86
N ALA A 104 -116.68 67.04 30.21
CA ALA A 104 -116.18 65.70 30.49
C ALA A 104 -116.84 64.64 29.59
N ASN A 105 -116.06 63.65 29.17
CA ASN A 105 -116.52 62.51 28.39
C ASN A 105 -116.06 61.21 29.05
N VAL A 106 -116.94 60.22 29.10
CA VAL A 106 -116.70 58.90 29.70
C VAL A 106 -116.58 57.84 28.61
N TYR A 107 -115.43 57.18 28.57
CA TYR A 107 -115.13 56.06 27.68
C TYR A 107 -114.85 54.81 28.51
N ILE A 108 -115.16 53.63 27.96
CA ILE A 108 -114.90 52.36 28.62
C ILE A 108 -114.23 51.41 27.63
N ASP A 109 -113.09 50.86 28.04
CA ASP A 109 -112.36 49.81 27.33
C ASP A 109 -112.62 48.48 28.05
N PHE A 110 -113.16 47.50 27.35
CA PHE A 110 -113.44 46.17 27.89
C PHE A 110 -112.27 45.20 27.64
N PRO A 111 -112.08 44.17 28.50
CA PRO A 111 -110.96 43.23 28.39
C PRO A 111 -111.01 42.35 27.13
N ASP A 112 -112.16 42.25 26.46
CA ASP A 112 -112.30 41.57 25.16
C ASP A 112 -111.77 42.39 23.98
N GLY A 113 -111.26 43.61 24.24
CA GLY A 113 -110.74 44.54 23.25
C GLY A 113 -111.78 45.46 22.63
N SER A 114 -113.05 45.41 23.07
CA SER A 114 -114.09 46.35 22.62
C SER A 114 -114.04 47.67 23.39
N HIS A 115 -114.45 48.77 22.74
CA HIS A 115 -114.40 50.13 23.30
C HIS A 115 -115.74 50.84 23.11
N THR A 116 -116.14 51.66 24.09
CA THR A 116 -117.41 52.40 24.06
C THR A 116 -117.25 53.88 24.46
N ASP A 117 -117.93 54.78 23.73
CA ASP A 117 -118.13 56.20 24.09
C ASP A 117 -119.56 56.36 24.62
N ASN A 118 -119.70 56.57 25.93
CA ASN A 118 -120.98 56.34 26.61
C ASN A 118 -121.70 57.62 27.02
N LEU A 119 -120.98 58.66 27.49
CA LEU A 119 -121.62 59.88 27.93
C LEU A 119 -120.70 61.10 27.88
N ALA A 120 -121.20 62.18 27.30
CA ALA A 120 -120.66 63.52 27.45
C ALA A 120 -121.49 64.32 28.46
N PHE A 121 -120.84 64.99 29.42
CA PHE A 121 -121.51 65.80 30.43
C PHE A 121 -120.68 67.01 30.88
N THR A 122 -121.29 67.98 31.56
CA THR A 122 -120.59 69.19 32.02
C THR A 122 -120.83 69.50 33.48
N PHE A 123 -119.83 70.05 34.19
CA PHE A 123 -119.91 70.56 35.56
C PHE A 123 -119.03 71.83 35.72
N ASN A 124 -119.09 72.51 36.85
CA ASN A 124 -118.36 73.77 37.09
C ASN A 124 -117.44 73.68 38.31
N ILE A 125 -116.40 74.51 38.33
CA ILE A 125 -115.55 74.78 39.50
C ILE A 125 -115.55 76.28 39.77
N GLU A 126 -115.74 76.67 41.03
CA GLU A 126 -115.77 78.06 41.46
C GLU A 126 -114.82 78.29 42.63
N LYS A 127 -114.19 79.46 42.74
CA LYS A 127 -113.31 79.73 43.89
C LYS A 127 -114.10 79.82 45.19
N SER A 128 -113.47 79.34 46.25
CA SER A 128 -113.94 79.50 47.63
C SER A 128 -113.44 80.84 48.19
N ILE A 129 -114.24 81.49 49.04
CA ILE A 129 -113.94 82.81 49.63
C ILE A 129 -112.62 82.80 50.45
N ILE A 130 -112.20 81.61 50.90
CA ILE A 130 -111.07 81.41 51.82
C ILE A 130 -109.69 81.43 51.13
N ASP A 131 -109.63 81.20 49.81
CA ASP A 131 -108.36 81.20 49.05
C ASP A 131 -107.98 82.61 48.52
N GLY A 132 -108.69 83.65 48.97
CA GLY A 132 -108.54 85.03 48.51
C GLY A 132 -107.35 85.82 49.11
N ASP A 133 -106.68 85.33 50.16
CA ASP A 133 -105.62 86.09 50.85
C ASP A 133 -104.64 85.19 51.63
N VAL A 134 -103.53 84.70 51.05
CA VAL A 134 -102.30 84.33 51.81
C VAL A 134 -101.02 84.42 50.94
N GLN A 135 -99.97 85.02 51.52
CA GLN A 135 -98.64 85.38 50.98
C GLN A 135 -97.57 84.27 51.15
N LEU A 136 -96.58 84.16 50.25
CA LEU A 136 -95.48 83.16 50.16
C LEU A 136 -94.25 83.45 51.06
N ASN A 137 -93.52 82.42 51.54
CA ASN A 137 -92.18 82.51 52.17
C ASN A 137 -91.19 81.44 51.64
N GLY A 138 -90.01 81.85 51.13
CA GLY A 138 -89.09 81.02 50.31
C GLY A 138 -87.67 80.76 50.84
N GLU A 139 -87.32 81.08 52.10
CA GLU A 139 -85.91 81.00 52.55
C GLU A 139 -85.44 79.65 53.13
N TYR A 140 -86.32 78.68 53.41
CA TYR A 140 -85.91 77.42 54.08
C TYR A 140 -85.36 76.34 53.13
N TYR A 141 -85.57 76.44 51.82
CA TYR A 141 -85.22 75.39 50.84
C TYR A 141 -83.76 75.39 50.36
N PHE A 142 -82.97 76.44 50.58
CA PHE A 142 -81.62 76.57 49.98
C PHE A 142 -80.49 75.93 50.80
N LYS A 143 -80.68 75.68 52.11
CA LYS A 143 -79.59 75.24 52.99
C LYS A 143 -79.27 73.74 52.88
N ASP A 144 -80.30 72.91 52.70
CA ASP A 144 -80.14 71.45 52.57
C ASP A 144 -79.51 71.04 51.23
N PHE A 145 -79.73 71.82 50.18
CA PHE A 145 -79.15 71.57 48.86
C PHE A 145 -77.63 71.77 48.83
N GLN A 146 -77.11 72.74 49.60
CA GLN A 146 -75.68 73.01 49.70
C GLN A 146 -74.93 71.87 50.40
N GLN A 147 -75.54 71.29 51.44
CA GLN A 147 -74.96 70.17 52.19
C GLN A 147 -74.89 68.89 51.34
N LEU A 148 -75.90 68.65 50.51
CA LEU A 148 -75.90 67.55 49.54
C LEU A 148 -74.82 67.74 48.47
N LEU A 149 -74.65 68.96 47.97
CA LEU A 149 -73.62 69.29 46.96
C LEU A 149 -72.19 69.08 47.48
N ASP A 150 -71.94 69.46 48.73
CA ASP A 150 -70.61 69.32 49.33
C ASP A 150 -70.28 67.85 49.66
N GLY A 151 -71.28 67.05 50.06
CA GLY A 151 -71.13 65.59 50.24
C GLY A 151 -70.78 64.86 48.93
N VAL A 152 -71.48 65.19 47.84
CA VAL A 152 -71.21 64.61 46.51
C VAL A 152 -69.81 64.97 46.00
N LYS A 153 -69.33 66.20 46.25
CA LYS A 153 -67.97 66.62 45.87
C LYS A 153 -66.89 65.84 46.61
N GLN A 154 -67.09 65.57 47.91
CA GLN A 154 -66.13 64.82 48.70
C GLN A 154 -66.07 63.36 48.23
N GLU A 155 -67.21 62.70 48.05
CA GLU A 155 -67.28 61.31 47.59
C GLU A 155 -66.68 61.15 46.17
N ALA A 156 -66.92 62.10 45.28
CA ALA A 156 -66.29 62.12 43.96
C ALA A 156 -64.77 62.29 44.04
N THR A 157 -64.28 63.13 44.96
CA THR A 157 -62.83 63.34 45.17
C THR A 157 -62.16 62.09 45.72
N ASP A 158 -62.79 61.44 46.69
CA ASP A 158 -62.27 60.22 47.31
C ASP A 158 -62.26 59.05 46.31
N ALA A 159 -63.30 58.93 45.49
CA ALA A 159 -63.36 57.94 44.40
C ALA A 159 -62.25 58.17 43.35
N VAL A 160 -61.99 59.42 42.97
CA VAL A 160 -60.93 59.77 42.01
C VAL A 160 -59.53 59.49 42.59
N ASN A 161 -59.29 59.85 43.85
CA ASN A 161 -58.00 59.58 44.51
C ASN A 161 -57.73 58.08 44.67
N ALA A 162 -58.76 57.29 44.99
CA ALA A 162 -58.66 55.84 45.03
C ALA A 162 -58.37 55.24 43.64
N ALA A 163 -59.02 55.75 42.59
CA ALA A 163 -58.75 55.35 41.22
C ALA A 163 -57.32 55.69 40.77
N LEU A 164 -56.83 56.91 41.07
CA LEU A 164 -55.44 57.33 40.79
C LEU A 164 -54.43 56.43 41.50
N THR A 165 -54.64 56.13 42.78
CA THR A 165 -53.78 55.23 43.56
C THR A 165 -53.70 53.83 42.93
N ASN A 166 -54.84 53.30 42.45
CA ASN A 166 -54.87 52.01 41.75
C ASN A 166 -54.15 52.06 40.39
N VAL A 167 -54.24 53.17 39.66
CA VAL A 167 -53.52 53.38 38.41
C VAL A 167 -52.01 53.42 38.66
N ASP A 168 -51.55 54.19 39.64
CA ASP A 168 -50.12 54.27 40.00
C ASP A 168 -49.57 52.89 40.39
N SER A 169 -50.30 52.14 41.24
CA SER A 169 -49.91 50.77 41.60
C SER A 169 -49.85 49.82 40.38
N THR A 170 -50.74 50.01 39.40
CA THR A 170 -50.74 49.22 38.16
C THR A 170 -49.54 49.57 37.28
N ILE A 171 -49.18 50.85 37.19
CA ILE A 171 -48.00 51.33 36.46
C ILE A 171 -46.73 50.78 37.09
N GLU A 172 -46.61 50.84 38.43
CA GLU A 172 -45.45 50.28 39.14
C GLU A 172 -45.28 48.78 38.87
N LYS A 173 -46.37 48.00 38.95
CA LYS A 173 -46.35 46.56 38.64
C LYS A 173 -45.97 46.28 37.19
N ALA A 174 -46.52 47.05 36.24
CA ALA A 174 -46.18 46.92 34.83
C ALA A 174 -44.70 47.22 34.57
N ASN A 175 -44.17 48.29 35.17
CA ASN A 175 -42.75 48.66 35.08
C ASN A 175 -41.85 47.57 35.67
N GLN A 176 -42.23 46.98 36.81
CA GLN A 176 -41.48 45.88 37.40
C GLN A 176 -41.45 44.65 36.47
N GLN A 177 -42.61 44.24 35.93
CA GLN A 177 -42.68 43.12 34.99
C GLN A 177 -41.90 43.36 33.70
N ILE A 178 -41.93 44.59 33.17
CA ILE A 178 -41.14 44.98 32.00
C ILE A 178 -39.65 44.87 32.31
N ASN A 179 -39.20 45.37 33.45
CA ASN A 179 -37.80 45.30 33.84
C ASN A 179 -37.33 43.84 34.03
N GLU A 180 -38.11 43.01 34.72
CA GLU A 180 -37.82 41.58 34.89
C GLU A 180 -37.75 40.84 33.54
N PHE A 181 -38.67 41.16 32.61
CA PHE A 181 -38.65 40.61 31.25
C PHE A 181 -37.41 41.05 30.46
N VAL A 182 -37.06 42.34 30.53
CA VAL A 182 -35.88 42.89 29.84
C VAL A 182 -34.59 42.30 30.39
N GLU A 183 -34.46 42.18 31.70
CA GLU A 183 -33.29 41.55 32.34
C GLU A 183 -33.17 40.07 31.94
N GLY A 184 -34.28 39.32 32.01
CA GLY A 184 -34.30 37.91 31.60
C GLY A 184 -33.98 37.71 30.12
N ALA A 185 -34.52 38.56 29.24
CA ALA A 185 -34.23 38.51 27.81
C ALA A 185 -32.77 38.88 27.51
N THR A 186 -32.22 39.89 28.19
CA THR A 186 -30.82 40.29 28.04
C THR A 186 -29.88 39.17 28.47
N GLN A 187 -30.13 38.56 29.62
CA GLN A 187 -29.32 37.42 30.10
C GLN A 187 -29.38 36.21 29.13
N ALA A 188 -30.55 35.91 28.57
CA ALA A 188 -30.69 34.82 27.60
C ALA A 188 -29.94 35.11 26.29
N ILE A 189 -29.97 36.36 25.82
CA ILE A 189 -29.22 36.80 24.64
C ILE A 189 -27.72 36.72 24.91
N ASP A 190 -27.25 37.22 26.06
CA ASP A 190 -25.83 37.18 26.44
C ASP A 190 -25.31 35.73 26.52
N GLN A 191 -26.06 34.83 27.17
CA GLN A 191 -25.73 33.41 27.20
C GLN A 191 -25.64 32.80 25.79
N THR A 192 -26.59 33.15 24.91
CA THR A 192 -26.58 32.67 23.52
C THR A 192 -25.37 33.21 22.75
N ILE A 193 -25.00 34.48 22.97
CA ILE A 193 -23.82 35.10 22.36
C ILE A 193 -22.55 34.40 22.82
N ASP A 194 -22.43 34.10 24.11
CA ASP A 194 -21.29 33.39 24.67
C ASP A 194 -21.18 31.97 24.06
N GLU A 195 -22.28 31.21 24.03
CA GLU A 195 -22.32 29.87 23.42
C GLU A 195 -21.94 29.90 21.94
N VAL A 196 -22.48 30.85 21.17
CA VAL A 196 -22.15 31.00 19.74
C VAL A 196 -20.69 31.42 19.56
N THR A 197 -20.17 32.27 20.43
CA THR A 197 -18.77 32.72 20.39
C THR A 197 -17.81 31.56 20.67
N GLU A 198 -18.09 30.73 21.67
CA GLU A 198 -17.32 29.53 21.97
C GLU A 198 -17.35 28.53 20.79
N GLN A 199 -18.52 28.32 20.17
CA GLN A 199 -18.65 27.46 18.99
C GLN A 199 -17.85 27.98 17.78
N LEU A 200 -17.85 29.31 17.56
CA LEU A 200 -17.06 29.94 16.50
C LEU A 200 -15.56 29.79 16.76
N GLN A 201 -15.09 29.99 18.00
CA GLN A 201 -13.69 29.77 18.37
C GLN A 201 -13.26 28.32 18.17
N ALA A 202 -14.07 27.36 18.62
CA ALA A 202 -13.81 25.93 18.41
C ALA A 202 -13.75 25.57 16.91
N THR A 203 -14.59 26.19 16.10
CA THR A 203 -14.59 26.01 14.64
C THR A 203 -13.33 26.62 14.01
N GLN A 204 -12.90 27.80 14.46
CA GLN A 204 -11.66 28.43 13.99
C GLN A 204 -10.45 27.55 14.30
N THR A 205 -10.34 26.98 15.51
CA THR A 205 -9.25 26.06 15.86
C THR A 205 -9.23 24.82 14.96
N LYS A 206 -10.39 24.27 14.60
CA LYS A 206 -10.49 23.16 13.64
C LYS A 206 -10.03 23.57 12.24
N ILE A 207 -10.39 24.77 11.78
CA ILE A 207 -9.95 25.32 10.49
C ILE A 207 -8.43 25.51 10.45
N ASP A 208 -7.84 26.03 11.53
CA ASP A 208 -6.39 26.23 11.63
C ASP A 208 -5.66 24.88 11.58
N THR A 209 -6.18 23.88 12.31
CA THR A 209 -5.67 22.51 12.29
C THR A 209 -5.75 21.90 10.88
N VAL A 210 -6.88 22.06 10.19
CA VAL A 210 -7.05 21.60 8.81
C VAL A 210 -6.07 22.30 7.88
N SER A 211 -5.87 23.61 8.02
CA SER A 211 -4.94 24.38 7.19
C SER A 211 -3.48 23.95 7.38
N GLN A 212 -3.08 23.66 8.63
CA GLN A 212 -1.77 23.08 8.93
C GLN A 212 -1.62 21.70 8.28
N ASN A 213 -2.63 20.83 8.41
CA ASN A 213 -2.63 19.50 7.78
C ASN A 213 -2.53 19.58 6.26
N VAL A 214 -3.23 20.51 5.61
CA VAL A 214 -3.15 20.76 4.17
C VAL A 214 -1.73 21.18 3.77
N THR A 215 -1.11 22.09 4.52
CA THR A 215 0.27 22.54 4.27
C THR A 215 1.26 21.37 4.42
N SER A 216 1.12 20.55 5.45
CA SER A 216 1.93 19.34 5.64
C SER A 216 1.74 18.35 4.50
N ALA A 217 0.49 18.14 4.04
CA ALA A 217 0.19 17.26 2.93
C ALA A 217 0.81 17.76 1.61
N GLN A 218 0.77 19.07 1.34
CA GLN A 218 1.40 19.67 0.16
C GLN A 218 2.93 19.48 0.17
N ASN A 219 3.57 19.67 1.33
CA ASN A 219 5.01 19.44 1.48
C ASN A 219 5.37 17.95 1.26
N ASN A 220 4.57 17.04 1.80
CA ASN A 220 4.74 15.61 1.58
C ASN A 220 4.57 15.23 0.11
N LEU A 221 3.58 15.80 -0.58
CA LEU A 221 3.35 15.59 -2.01
C LEU A 221 4.56 16.03 -2.84
N LYS A 222 5.09 17.23 -2.57
CA LYS A 222 6.31 17.73 -3.24
C LYS A 222 7.51 16.79 -3.01
N ALA A 223 7.70 16.31 -1.79
CA ALA A 223 8.78 15.37 -1.48
C ALA A 223 8.63 14.03 -2.22
N VAL A 224 7.39 13.58 -2.42
CA VAL A 224 7.09 12.38 -3.23
C VAL A 224 7.36 12.63 -4.72
N GLU A 225 6.97 13.79 -5.27
CA GLU A 225 7.27 14.17 -6.66
C GLU A 225 8.77 14.22 -6.93
N ASP A 226 9.55 14.86 -6.04
CA ASP A 226 11.00 14.94 -6.16
C ASP A 226 11.64 13.53 -6.18
N LYS A 227 11.18 12.62 -5.30
CA LYS A 227 11.62 11.22 -5.30
C LYS A 227 11.22 10.47 -6.57
N MET A 228 9.99 10.68 -7.06
CA MET A 228 9.51 10.04 -8.29
C MET A 228 10.36 10.46 -9.49
N ASN A 229 10.73 11.73 -9.59
CA ASN A 229 11.63 12.24 -10.63
C ASN A 229 13.03 11.62 -10.54
N GLN A 230 13.60 11.51 -9.34
CA GLN A 230 14.87 10.81 -9.11
C GLN A 230 14.80 9.34 -9.54
N THR A 231 13.73 8.63 -9.17
CA THR A 231 13.52 7.23 -9.57
C THR A 231 13.39 7.10 -11.09
N ASN A 232 12.65 7.99 -11.75
CA ASN A 232 12.53 7.99 -13.21
C ASN A 232 13.88 8.20 -13.91
N GLN A 233 14.73 9.06 -13.37
CA GLN A 233 16.10 9.23 -13.85
C GLN A 233 16.91 7.94 -13.71
N GLN A 234 16.87 7.30 -12.54
CA GLN A 234 17.56 6.03 -12.30
C GLN A 234 17.07 4.92 -13.23
N ILE A 235 15.76 4.80 -13.45
CA ILE A 235 15.16 3.86 -14.41
C ILE A 235 15.68 4.15 -15.83
N GLY A 236 15.74 5.43 -16.21
CA GLY A 236 16.29 5.85 -17.50
C GLY A 236 17.77 5.47 -17.68
N ASP A 237 18.56 5.50 -16.62
CA ASP A 237 19.97 5.12 -16.66
C ASP A 237 20.16 3.59 -16.71
N LEU A 238 19.31 2.81 -16.02
CA LEU A 238 19.28 1.35 -16.17
C LEU A 238 18.99 0.91 -17.61
N GLY A 239 18.11 1.64 -18.32
CA GLY A 239 17.83 1.39 -19.73
C GLY A 239 19.02 1.64 -20.69
N LYS A 240 20.10 2.27 -20.22
CA LYS A 240 21.30 2.59 -21.04
C LYS A 240 22.44 1.60 -20.85
N LEU A 241 22.32 0.63 -19.94
CA LEU A 241 23.38 -0.32 -19.64
C LEU A 241 23.83 -1.06 -20.92
N LYS A 242 25.14 -1.04 -21.13
CA LYS A 242 25.84 -1.77 -22.18
C LYS A 242 26.26 -3.11 -21.63
N LYS A 243 26.17 -4.13 -22.48
CA LYS A 243 26.54 -5.49 -22.15
C LYS A 243 27.88 -5.87 -22.76
N MET A 244 28.66 -6.60 -21.98
CA MET A 244 29.87 -7.28 -22.38
C MET A 244 29.81 -8.73 -21.93
N TYR A 245 30.59 -9.58 -22.57
CA TYR A 245 30.64 -11.02 -22.30
C TYR A 245 32.10 -11.46 -22.30
N SER A 246 32.45 -12.38 -21.40
CA SER A 246 33.82 -12.84 -21.22
C SER A 246 33.88 -14.26 -20.67
N ASN A 247 34.99 -14.96 -20.92
CA ASN A 247 35.30 -16.22 -20.26
C ASN A 247 36.12 -16.06 -18.99
N SER A 248 36.67 -14.87 -18.75
CA SER A 248 37.43 -14.52 -17.56
C SER A 248 36.97 -13.19 -16.98
N ILE A 249 37.08 -13.04 -15.66
CA ILE A 249 37.00 -11.76 -14.95
C ILE A 249 38.34 -11.37 -14.32
N ASP A 250 39.31 -12.28 -14.34
CA ASP A 250 40.67 -11.99 -13.92
C ASP A 250 41.41 -11.39 -15.11
N PHE A 251 41.14 -10.12 -15.38
CA PHE A 251 41.80 -9.35 -16.41
C PHE A 251 43.19 -8.84 -15.98
N GLY A 252 43.69 -9.21 -14.79
CA GLY A 252 44.93 -8.67 -14.24
C GLY A 252 44.89 -7.16 -13.95
N GLY A 253 45.94 -6.65 -13.30
CA GLY A 253 46.08 -5.25 -12.91
C GLY A 253 46.63 -4.33 -14.01
N TYR A 254 46.27 -4.56 -15.28
CA TYR A 254 46.78 -3.77 -16.41
C TYR A 254 46.04 -2.43 -16.59
N ASP A 255 46.67 -1.51 -17.32
CA ASP A 255 46.05 -0.25 -17.70
C ASP A 255 45.32 -0.40 -19.05
N TYR A 256 44.00 -0.44 -18.96
CA TYR A 256 43.06 -0.59 -20.08
C TYR A 256 42.60 0.75 -20.69
N SER A 257 43.20 1.88 -20.32
CA SER A 257 42.83 3.21 -20.85
C SER A 257 43.28 3.45 -22.30
N GLY A 258 44.23 2.64 -22.79
CA GLY A 258 44.79 2.72 -24.12
C GLY A 258 44.08 1.84 -25.17
N ASN A 259 44.67 1.77 -26.38
CA ASN A 259 44.09 0.98 -27.47
C ASN A 259 44.26 -0.53 -27.23
N PRO A 260 43.26 -1.36 -27.60
CA PRO A 260 43.32 -2.82 -27.45
C PRO A 260 44.56 -3.44 -28.08
N ASN A 261 45.13 -4.43 -27.39
CA ASN A 261 46.22 -5.23 -27.93
C ASN A 261 45.67 -6.27 -28.92
N ILE A 262 46.23 -6.29 -30.13
CA ILE A 262 45.93 -7.25 -31.19
C ILE A 262 47.11 -8.18 -31.49
N ALA A 263 48.20 -8.14 -30.73
CA ALA A 263 49.21 -9.19 -30.76
C ALA A 263 48.66 -10.47 -30.12
N PRO A 264 49.11 -11.67 -30.52
CA PRO A 264 48.73 -12.90 -29.81
C PRO A 264 49.16 -12.83 -28.34
N ASN A 265 48.41 -13.48 -27.45
CA ASN A 265 48.90 -13.74 -26.10
C ASN A 265 50.01 -14.78 -26.22
N VAL A 266 51.25 -14.39 -25.92
CA VAL A 266 52.43 -15.23 -26.17
C VAL A 266 53.01 -15.82 -24.90
N GLY A 267 53.50 -17.05 -25.02
CA GLY A 267 54.41 -17.69 -24.08
C GLY A 267 55.59 -18.33 -24.81
N PHE A 268 56.38 -19.12 -24.09
CA PHE A 268 57.62 -19.71 -24.60
C PHE A 268 57.45 -20.51 -25.90
N ASN A 269 56.40 -21.32 -25.97
CA ASN A 269 56.17 -22.26 -27.08
C ASN A 269 55.74 -21.57 -28.38
N ASP A 270 55.37 -20.30 -28.34
CA ASP A 270 54.99 -19.53 -29.53
C ASP A 270 56.22 -19.05 -30.33
N PHE A 271 57.40 -19.06 -29.70
CA PHE A 271 58.66 -18.71 -30.33
C PHE A 271 59.31 -19.92 -30.99
N TYR A 272 59.76 -19.75 -32.24
CA TYR A 272 60.49 -20.78 -32.97
C TYR A 272 61.81 -20.25 -33.53
N ASN A 273 62.72 -21.17 -33.84
CA ASN A 273 64.02 -20.81 -34.39
C ASN A 273 63.91 -20.43 -35.86
N ASN A 274 64.64 -19.39 -36.27
CA ASN A 274 64.95 -19.18 -37.68
C ASN A 274 65.96 -20.24 -38.16
N GLY A 275 65.45 -21.42 -38.53
CA GLY A 275 66.26 -22.57 -38.98
C GLY A 275 66.94 -23.35 -37.84
N SER A 276 67.84 -24.27 -38.20
CA SER A 276 68.68 -24.98 -37.23
C SER A 276 69.79 -24.04 -36.72
N GLN A 277 69.86 -23.84 -35.40
CA GLN A 277 70.78 -22.87 -34.79
C GLN A 277 71.74 -23.59 -33.83
N THR A 278 73.04 -23.53 -34.12
CA THR A 278 74.11 -24.03 -33.24
C THR A 278 74.58 -22.91 -32.32
N GLY A 279 74.80 -23.19 -31.03
CA GLY A 279 75.30 -22.21 -30.07
C GLY A 279 74.24 -21.30 -29.45
N TYR A 280 72.95 -21.68 -29.55
CA TYR A 280 71.83 -20.98 -28.91
C TYR A 280 71.05 -21.92 -28.01
N THR A 281 70.72 -21.47 -26.79
CA THR A 281 69.78 -22.14 -25.89
C THR A 281 68.69 -21.16 -25.48
N ALA A 282 67.43 -21.60 -25.47
CA ALA A 282 66.33 -20.78 -24.99
C ALA A 282 65.69 -21.42 -23.76
N LYS A 283 65.31 -20.58 -22.79
CA LYS A 283 64.67 -20.99 -21.55
C LYS A 283 63.40 -20.17 -21.33
N ASP A 284 62.37 -20.86 -20.85
CA ASP A 284 61.13 -20.25 -20.40
C ASP A 284 61.33 -19.61 -19.03
N GLU A 285 60.92 -18.36 -18.89
CA GLU A 285 60.84 -17.63 -17.64
C GLU A 285 59.40 -17.12 -17.47
N VAL A 286 59.04 -16.67 -16.27
CA VAL A 286 57.64 -16.35 -15.92
C VAL A 286 56.99 -15.33 -16.87
N ASP A 287 57.75 -14.33 -17.32
CA ASP A 287 57.24 -13.19 -18.09
C ASP A 287 58.06 -12.85 -19.35
N HIS A 288 59.02 -13.71 -19.72
CA HIS A 288 59.90 -13.49 -20.86
C HIS A 288 60.58 -14.77 -21.35
N ILE A 289 61.12 -14.72 -22.56
CA ILE A 289 62.03 -15.73 -23.08
C ILE A 289 63.48 -15.28 -22.88
N ALA A 290 64.31 -16.16 -22.32
CA ALA A 290 65.76 -15.98 -22.21
C ALA A 290 66.47 -16.74 -23.33
N VAL A 291 67.28 -16.06 -24.13
CA VAL A 291 68.03 -16.66 -25.24
C VAL A 291 69.53 -16.45 -25.01
N THR A 292 70.21 -17.50 -24.60
CA THR A 292 71.66 -17.51 -24.41
C THR A 292 72.35 -17.87 -25.70
N ARG A 293 73.32 -17.03 -26.10
CA ARG A 293 74.18 -17.17 -27.27
C ARG A 293 75.61 -17.47 -26.80
N THR A 294 76.26 -18.47 -27.38
CA THR A 294 77.71 -18.72 -27.18
C THR A 294 78.55 -17.78 -28.04
N ALA A 295 79.80 -17.50 -27.65
CA ALA A 295 80.68 -16.55 -28.35
C ALA A 295 80.83 -16.85 -29.86
N ASP A 296 80.97 -18.13 -30.22
CA ASP A 296 81.18 -18.58 -31.61
C ASP A 296 79.88 -18.83 -32.39
N ALA A 297 78.72 -18.47 -31.83
CA ALA A 297 77.44 -18.72 -32.48
C ALA A 297 77.24 -17.79 -33.70
N PRO A 298 76.85 -18.32 -34.87
CA PRO A 298 76.56 -17.51 -36.06
C PRO A 298 75.30 -16.67 -35.86
N PRO A 299 75.09 -15.57 -36.60
CA PRO A 299 73.89 -14.74 -36.46
C PRO A 299 72.59 -15.55 -36.64
N ALA A 300 71.68 -15.43 -35.68
CA ALA A 300 70.42 -16.15 -35.67
C ALA A 300 69.35 -15.43 -34.86
N GLY A 301 68.12 -15.95 -34.87
CA GLY A 301 67.01 -15.27 -34.19
C GLY A 301 65.83 -16.16 -33.79
N LYS A 302 65.02 -15.64 -32.87
CA LYS A 302 63.71 -16.17 -32.50
C LYS A 302 62.63 -15.46 -33.29
N LEU A 303 61.68 -16.23 -33.77
CA LEU A 303 60.59 -15.78 -34.60
C LEU A 303 59.26 -16.01 -33.88
N LEU A 304 58.35 -15.06 -34.03
CA LEU A 304 56.99 -15.14 -33.54
C LEU A 304 56.04 -14.84 -34.70
N ASN A 305 55.20 -15.80 -35.05
CA ASN A 305 54.26 -15.62 -36.15
C ASN A 305 53.25 -14.52 -35.83
N LEU A 306 53.01 -13.66 -36.81
CA LEU A 306 52.08 -12.56 -36.69
C LEU A 306 51.00 -12.71 -37.76
N ARG A 307 49.82 -13.16 -37.34
CA ARG A 307 48.69 -13.33 -38.26
C ARG A 307 47.47 -12.48 -37.92
N THR A 308 47.71 -11.35 -37.25
CA THR A 308 46.65 -10.55 -36.61
C THR A 308 46.36 -9.20 -37.29
N LEU A 309 47.10 -8.81 -38.33
CA LEU A 309 47.01 -7.49 -38.96
C LEU A 309 46.15 -7.47 -40.22
N LEU A 310 45.64 -6.29 -40.56
CA LEU A 310 44.92 -6.01 -41.79
C LEU A 310 45.72 -5.07 -42.73
N PRO A 311 45.46 -5.10 -44.06
CA PRO A 311 46.04 -4.15 -45.02
C PRO A 311 45.57 -2.70 -44.80
N ASN A 312 46.37 -1.72 -45.23
CA ASN A 312 46.08 -0.27 -45.15
C ASN A 312 45.77 0.25 -43.74
N LYS A 313 46.42 -0.30 -42.72
CA LYS A 313 46.23 0.09 -41.33
C LYS A 313 47.55 0.53 -40.72
N THR A 314 47.49 1.56 -39.88
CA THR A 314 48.64 2.05 -39.13
C THR A 314 48.59 1.45 -37.73
N TYR A 315 49.70 0.83 -37.34
CA TYR A 315 49.86 0.17 -36.05
C TYR A 315 51.13 0.65 -35.36
N THR A 316 51.18 0.45 -34.05
CA THR A 316 52.40 0.59 -33.24
C THR A 316 52.71 -0.75 -32.57
N LEU A 317 53.94 -1.24 -32.75
CA LEU A 317 54.50 -2.38 -32.02
C LEU A 317 55.26 -1.88 -30.81
N SER A 318 55.07 -2.51 -29.66
CA SER A 318 55.86 -2.32 -28.43
C SER A 318 56.34 -3.68 -27.90
N VAL A 319 57.62 -3.75 -27.56
CA VAL A 319 58.28 -4.95 -27.04
C VAL A 319 59.30 -4.60 -25.96
N ASP A 320 59.39 -5.43 -24.92
CA ASP A 320 60.40 -5.25 -23.87
C ASP A 320 61.65 -6.07 -24.20
N ILE A 321 62.82 -5.44 -24.21
CA ILE A 321 64.09 -6.11 -24.51
C ILE A 321 65.16 -5.66 -23.50
N TRP A 322 65.96 -6.61 -23.03
CA TRP A 322 67.15 -6.40 -22.20
C TRP A 322 68.14 -7.55 -22.38
N ALA A 323 69.28 -7.48 -21.70
CA ALA A 323 70.31 -8.52 -21.71
C ALA A 323 70.88 -8.77 -20.30
N ASP A 324 71.60 -9.87 -20.11
CA ASP A 324 72.27 -10.20 -18.83
C ASP A 324 73.49 -9.32 -18.55
N MET A 325 74.02 -8.70 -19.60
CA MET A 325 75.08 -7.70 -19.57
C MET A 325 74.82 -6.61 -20.60
N GLU A 326 75.52 -5.48 -20.47
CA GLU A 326 75.49 -4.46 -21.52
C GLU A 326 76.11 -5.01 -22.81
N VAL A 327 75.33 -5.02 -23.88
CA VAL A 327 75.79 -5.44 -25.21
C VAL A 327 75.87 -4.26 -26.17
N PRO A 328 76.90 -4.20 -27.04
CA PRO A 328 77.11 -3.11 -27.97
C PRO A 328 75.95 -2.89 -28.95
N SER A 329 75.94 -1.70 -29.54
CA SER A 329 74.99 -1.34 -30.59
C SER A 329 75.00 -2.35 -31.74
N GLY A 330 73.80 -2.79 -32.14
CA GLY A 330 73.62 -3.74 -33.24
C GLY A 330 73.79 -5.21 -32.86
N THR A 331 74.11 -5.53 -31.59
CA THR A 331 74.20 -6.92 -31.11
C THR A 331 72.84 -7.62 -31.14
N ILE A 332 71.81 -6.95 -30.62
CA ILE A 332 70.42 -7.42 -30.62
C ILE A 332 69.60 -6.46 -31.46
N SER A 333 68.70 -7.01 -32.27
CA SER A 333 67.73 -6.23 -33.03
C SER A 333 66.36 -6.89 -32.99
N CYS A 334 65.31 -6.08 -33.09
CA CYS A 334 63.94 -6.56 -33.15
C CYS A 334 63.21 -5.83 -34.28
N SER A 335 62.62 -6.60 -35.18
CA SER A 335 61.79 -6.07 -36.26
C SER A 335 60.46 -6.79 -36.37
N ILE A 336 59.48 -6.06 -36.88
CA ILE A 336 58.31 -6.64 -37.50
C ILE A 336 58.57 -6.78 -39.00
N ARG A 337 58.35 -7.98 -39.52
CA ARG A 337 58.40 -8.29 -40.95
C ARG A 337 56.98 -8.27 -41.50
N LEU A 338 56.80 -7.62 -42.65
CA LEU A 338 55.52 -7.41 -43.32
C LEU A 338 55.64 -7.94 -44.75
N ARG A 339 54.82 -8.92 -45.11
CA ARG A 339 54.76 -9.44 -46.47
C ARG A 339 53.82 -8.56 -47.31
N GLU A 340 54.36 -7.87 -48.30
CA GLU A 340 53.65 -6.90 -49.16
C GLU A 340 53.73 -7.38 -50.62
N GLY A 341 52.70 -8.10 -51.06
CA GLY A 341 52.74 -8.82 -52.33
C GLY A 341 53.80 -9.92 -52.36
N THR A 342 54.88 -9.72 -53.13
CA THR A 342 56.01 -10.66 -53.24
C THR A 342 57.23 -10.26 -52.42
N GLU A 343 57.23 -9.06 -51.85
CA GLU A 343 58.35 -8.52 -51.07
C GLU A 343 58.09 -8.62 -49.57
N VAL A 344 59.18 -8.63 -48.79
CA VAL A 344 59.12 -8.58 -47.32
C VAL A 344 59.83 -7.32 -46.84
N ARG A 345 59.07 -6.41 -46.24
CA ARG A 345 59.59 -5.20 -45.61
C ARG A 345 59.81 -5.45 -44.12
N SER A 346 60.94 -5.00 -43.58
CA SER A 346 61.24 -5.08 -42.14
C SER A 346 61.20 -3.67 -41.53
N VAL A 347 60.48 -3.52 -40.42
CA VAL A 347 60.41 -2.28 -39.65
C VAL A 347 60.93 -2.54 -38.24
N TRP A 348 61.85 -1.72 -37.76
CA TRP A 348 62.66 -2.05 -36.58
C TRP A 348 62.14 -1.35 -35.32
N ALA A 349 61.74 -2.13 -34.31
CA ALA A 349 61.51 -1.63 -32.95
C ALA A 349 62.86 -1.33 -32.26
N LEU A 350 63.84 -2.18 -32.51
CA LEU A 350 65.21 -2.05 -32.00
C LEU A 350 66.21 -2.32 -33.13
N ILE A 351 67.03 -1.33 -33.47
CA ILE A 351 68.18 -1.47 -34.37
C ILE A 351 69.22 -0.41 -34.01
N ASN A 352 70.51 -0.73 -34.20
CA ASN A 352 71.64 0.20 -34.03
C ASN A 352 71.63 0.95 -32.68
N LYS A 353 71.18 0.28 -31.61
CA LYS A 353 71.23 0.77 -30.24
C LYS A 353 71.85 -0.30 -29.33
N PRO A 354 72.59 0.09 -28.28
CA PRO A 354 73.02 -0.85 -27.25
C PRO A 354 71.80 -1.37 -26.47
N VAL A 355 71.94 -2.56 -25.88
CA VAL A 355 70.95 -3.13 -24.96
C VAL A 355 71.61 -3.29 -23.60
N SER A 356 70.95 -2.80 -22.55
CA SER A 356 71.46 -2.84 -21.18
C SER A 356 70.81 -3.95 -20.37
N THR A 357 71.18 -4.03 -19.09
CA THR A 357 70.57 -4.94 -18.12
C THR A 357 69.18 -4.49 -17.66
N ASN A 358 68.80 -3.24 -17.93
CA ASN A 358 67.48 -2.72 -17.58
C ASN A 358 66.46 -3.11 -18.64
N ARG A 359 65.36 -3.73 -18.21
CA ARG A 359 64.18 -3.96 -19.03
C ARG A 359 63.69 -2.65 -19.64
N THR A 360 63.76 -2.57 -20.97
CA THR A 360 63.43 -1.36 -21.71
C THR A 360 62.38 -1.68 -22.78
N THR A 361 61.31 -0.89 -22.82
CA THR A 361 60.30 -0.99 -23.88
C THR A 361 60.75 -0.24 -25.12
N TYR A 362 60.81 -0.95 -26.24
CA TYR A 362 61.09 -0.40 -27.56
C TYR A 362 59.81 -0.40 -28.39
N SER A 363 59.54 0.72 -29.06
CA SER A 363 58.32 0.88 -29.86
C SER A 363 58.63 1.39 -31.26
N VAL A 364 57.83 0.96 -32.24
CA VAL A 364 57.87 1.47 -33.62
C VAL A 364 56.49 1.52 -34.24
N THR A 365 56.20 2.61 -34.94
CA THR A 365 54.99 2.77 -35.73
C THR A 365 55.24 2.36 -37.18
N PHE A 366 54.27 1.68 -37.78
CA PHE A 366 54.31 1.24 -39.17
C PHE A 366 52.91 1.21 -39.78
N THR A 367 52.84 1.26 -41.11
CA THR A 367 51.58 1.14 -41.86
C THR A 367 51.69 -0.05 -42.80
N THR A 368 50.71 -0.96 -42.79
CA THR A 368 50.63 -2.07 -43.74
C THR A 368 50.21 -1.57 -45.12
N ALA A 369 50.86 -2.04 -46.20
CA ALA A 369 50.49 -1.68 -47.56
C ALA A 369 49.11 -2.26 -47.98
N ALA A 370 48.55 -1.74 -49.08
CA ALA A 370 47.28 -2.22 -49.64
C ALA A 370 47.32 -3.68 -50.10
N ASN A 371 48.49 -4.15 -50.53
CA ASN A 371 48.77 -5.52 -50.93
C ASN A 371 49.41 -6.36 -49.82
N PHE A 372 49.31 -5.92 -48.55
CA PHE A 372 49.77 -6.71 -47.41
C PHE A 372 49.04 -8.07 -47.35
N VAL A 373 49.79 -9.13 -47.06
CA VAL A 373 49.26 -10.50 -46.96
C VAL A 373 49.72 -11.14 -45.66
N THR A 374 48.74 -11.58 -44.87
CA THR A 374 48.96 -12.31 -43.62
C THR A 374 49.49 -13.73 -43.90
N THR A 375 50.77 -13.96 -43.59
CA THR A 375 51.52 -15.21 -43.89
C THR A 375 52.55 -15.49 -42.80
N GLU A 376 53.23 -16.65 -42.83
CA GLU A 376 54.36 -16.95 -41.93
C GLU A 376 55.54 -15.98 -42.07
N GLU A 377 55.62 -15.27 -43.19
CA GLU A 377 56.65 -14.24 -43.39
C GLU A 377 56.28 -12.92 -42.73
N SER A 378 55.01 -12.74 -42.36
CA SER A 378 54.58 -11.67 -41.47
C SER A 378 54.79 -12.12 -40.03
N ARG A 379 55.83 -11.59 -39.38
CA ARG A 379 56.30 -12.10 -38.09
C ARG A 379 57.11 -11.06 -37.34
N ILE A 380 57.18 -11.21 -36.03
CA ILE A 380 58.17 -10.52 -35.21
C ILE A 380 59.46 -11.36 -35.21
N SER A 381 60.59 -10.68 -35.34
CA SER A 381 61.92 -11.29 -35.39
C SER A 381 62.84 -10.64 -34.37
N LEU A 382 63.19 -11.40 -33.33
CA LEU A 382 64.27 -11.06 -32.40
C LEU A 382 65.56 -11.68 -32.93
N TRP A 383 66.53 -10.85 -33.29
CA TRP A 383 67.74 -11.25 -33.99
C TRP A 383 69.00 -10.91 -33.20
N PHE A 384 69.93 -11.86 -33.16
CA PHE A 384 71.20 -11.82 -32.45
C PHE A 384 72.33 -11.86 -33.48
N ASN A 385 73.11 -10.78 -33.56
CA ASN A 385 74.25 -10.68 -34.47
C ASN A 385 75.55 -11.24 -33.83
N ASP A 386 76.57 -11.40 -34.66
CA ASP A 386 77.89 -11.97 -34.35
C ASP A 386 78.86 -11.00 -33.64
N SER A 387 78.37 -9.83 -33.22
CA SER A 387 79.17 -8.68 -32.81
C SER A 387 79.47 -8.58 -31.30
N ALA A 388 79.10 -9.58 -30.49
CA ALA A 388 79.41 -9.65 -29.06
C ALA A 388 79.88 -11.06 -28.66
N GLY A 389 80.56 -11.21 -27.52
CA GLY A 389 80.92 -12.52 -26.95
C GLY A 389 79.71 -13.36 -26.55
N ALA A 390 79.86 -14.25 -25.57
CA ALA A 390 78.71 -14.98 -25.02
C ALA A 390 77.84 -14.02 -24.18
N TYR A 391 76.52 -14.06 -24.36
CA TYR A 391 75.53 -13.27 -23.59
C TYR A 391 74.15 -13.93 -23.63
N THR A 392 73.24 -13.45 -22.77
CA THR A 392 71.82 -13.82 -22.77
C THR A 392 70.98 -12.59 -23.07
N GLY A 393 70.22 -12.64 -24.16
CA GLY A 393 69.22 -11.61 -24.48
C GLY A 393 67.83 -12.06 -24.05
N TYR A 394 67.01 -11.09 -23.66
CA TYR A 394 65.66 -11.33 -23.16
C TYR A 394 64.63 -10.57 -23.98
N LEU A 395 63.50 -11.22 -24.23
CA LEU A 395 62.33 -10.60 -24.85
C LEU A 395 61.12 -10.87 -23.96
N GLY A 396 60.50 -9.80 -23.47
CA GLY A 396 59.29 -9.90 -22.64
C GLY A 396 58.10 -10.46 -23.42
N TYR A 397 57.26 -11.24 -22.75
CA TYR A 397 55.98 -11.71 -23.30
C TYR A 397 54.94 -10.60 -23.46
N ASN A 398 55.20 -9.43 -22.87
CA ASN A 398 54.39 -8.22 -23.02
C ASN A 398 54.56 -7.57 -24.40
N ILE A 399 54.26 -8.32 -25.45
CA ILE A 399 54.25 -7.86 -26.83
C ILE A 399 52.89 -7.22 -27.09
N LYS A 400 52.91 -5.94 -27.48
CA LYS A 400 51.70 -5.22 -27.86
C LYS A 400 51.77 -4.75 -29.29
N ILE A 401 50.69 -4.99 -30.02
CA ILE A 401 50.41 -4.28 -31.26
C ILE A 401 49.06 -3.63 -31.09
N GLU A 402 48.97 -2.35 -31.43
CA GLU A 402 47.74 -1.58 -31.33
C GLU A 402 47.56 -0.70 -32.56
N GLU A 403 46.30 -0.46 -32.96
CA GLU A 403 45.99 0.48 -34.02
C GLU A 403 46.32 1.91 -33.57
N GLY A 404 46.95 2.69 -34.45
CA GLY A 404 47.36 4.07 -34.20
C GLY A 404 48.88 4.29 -34.17
N SER A 405 49.26 5.55 -34.07
CA SER A 405 50.65 6.02 -34.15
C SER A 405 51.35 6.20 -32.81
N THR A 406 50.66 5.91 -31.70
CA THR A 406 51.15 6.18 -30.36
C THR A 406 51.03 4.91 -29.54
N ALA A 407 52.14 4.48 -28.94
CA ALA A 407 52.12 3.36 -28.00
C ALA A 407 51.37 3.77 -26.73
N THR A 408 50.54 2.88 -26.22
CA THR A 408 49.86 3.00 -24.93
C THR A 408 50.22 1.81 -24.03
N PRO A 409 50.00 1.89 -22.71
CA PRO A 409 50.40 0.84 -21.76
C PRO A 409 49.97 -0.57 -22.15
N TYR A 410 50.77 -1.56 -21.77
CA TYR A 410 50.51 -2.96 -22.10
C TYR A 410 49.20 -3.46 -21.47
N GLN A 411 48.42 -4.18 -22.28
CA GLN A 411 47.27 -4.99 -21.88
C GLN A 411 47.27 -6.28 -22.71
N PRO A 412 46.75 -7.41 -22.20
CA PRO A 412 46.65 -8.65 -22.97
C PRO A 412 45.65 -8.51 -24.12
N ASN A 413 45.74 -9.40 -25.11
CA ASN A 413 44.77 -9.47 -26.18
C ASN A 413 43.50 -10.15 -25.66
N LEU A 414 42.45 -9.34 -25.51
CA LEU A 414 41.17 -9.77 -24.97
C LEU A 414 40.32 -10.53 -26.00
N LEU A 415 40.70 -10.57 -27.27
CA LEU A 415 39.96 -11.31 -28.31
C LEU A 415 40.30 -12.80 -28.33
N ASP A 416 41.44 -13.19 -27.76
CA ASP A 416 41.95 -14.55 -27.77
C ASP A 416 41.85 -15.22 -26.39
N ALA A 417 42.11 -16.54 -26.36
CA ALA A 417 42.15 -17.30 -25.12
C ALA A 417 43.18 -16.71 -24.14
N PRO A 418 42.89 -16.76 -22.82
CA PRO A 418 41.69 -17.29 -22.17
C PRO A 418 40.51 -16.30 -22.05
N TYR A 419 40.67 -15.06 -22.50
CA TYR A 419 39.76 -13.96 -22.16
C TYR A 419 38.46 -13.95 -22.96
N TYR A 420 38.54 -14.00 -24.29
CA TYR A 420 37.40 -13.91 -25.20
C TYR A 420 36.36 -12.86 -24.79
N LEU A 421 36.70 -11.58 -24.92
CA LEU A 421 35.82 -10.45 -24.62
C LEU A 421 34.97 -10.09 -25.85
N SER A 422 33.67 -9.90 -25.64
CA SER A 422 32.71 -9.60 -26.71
C SER A 422 31.63 -8.64 -26.23
N LYS A 423 31.19 -7.74 -27.11
CA LYS A 423 30.00 -6.89 -26.88
C LYS A 423 28.69 -7.60 -27.22
N MET A 424 28.77 -8.82 -27.74
CA MET A 424 27.63 -9.61 -28.20
C MET A 424 27.60 -10.98 -27.53
N ALA A 425 26.40 -11.43 -27.16
CA ALA A 425 26.15 -12.80 -26.78
C ALA A 425 26.49 -13.74 -27.94
N LEU A 426 26.80 -15.01 -27.63
CA LEU A 426 27.15 -15.98 -28.67
C LEU A 426 25.99 -16.18 -29.66
N GLY A 427 26.32 -16.10 -30.94
CA GLY A 427 25.41 -16.48 -32.00
C GLY A 427 25.26 -18.00 -32.09
N LYS A 428 24.06 -18.46 -32.43
CA LYS A 428 23.80 -19.87 -32.71
C LYS A 428 24.62 -20.32 -33.92
N ASN A 429 25.50 -21.31 -33.72
CA ASN A 429 26.27 -21.91 -34.81
C ASN A 429 25.39 -22.85 -35.65
N ILE A 430 25.10 -22.46 -36.90
CA ILE A 430 24.31 -23.25 -37.85
C ILE A 430 25.15 -24.15 -38.78
N ALA A 431 26.48 -24.18 -38.62
CA ALA A 431 27.33 -25.10 -39.36
C ALA A 431 26.96 -26.57 -39.09
N ASN A 432 27.30 -27.44 -40.04
CA ASN A 432 27.05 -28.88 -39.94
C ASN A 432 27.68 -29.47 -38.66
N LYS A 433 26.94 -30.33 -37.95
CA LYS A 433 27.37 -30.91 -36.66
C LYS A 433 28.05 -32.27 -36.76
N ASP A 434 27.94 -32.92 -37.92
CA ASP A 434 28.53 -34.25 -38.16
C ASP A 434 29.99 -34.15 -38.61
N VAL A 435 30.46 -32.93 -38.93
CA VAL A 435 31.85 -32.69 -39.33
C VAL A 435 32.77 -32.86 -38.12
N GLN A 436 33.74 -33.76 -38.28
CA GLN A 436 34.85 -33.90 -37.35
C GLN A 436 35.97 -32.94 -37.73
N PHE A 437 36.46 -32.20 -36.75
CA PHE A 437 37.62 -31.33 -36.89
C PHE A 437 38.79 -31.87 -36.05
N PRO A 438 40.06 -31.62 -36.44
CA PRO A 438 40.48 -30.82 -37.59
C PRO A 438 40.27 -31.54 -38.93
N ILE A 439 40.02 -30.77 -40.00
CA ILE A 439 40.06 -31.25 -41.38
C ILE A 439 41.45 -30.94 -41.93
N THR A 440 42.15 -31.93 -42.47
CA THR A 440 43.41 -31.73 -43.21
C THR A 440 43.24 -32.22 -44.64
N THR A 441 43.56 -31.38 -45.61
CA THR A 441 43.38 -31.70 -47.04
C THR A 441 44.32 -30.89 -47.93
N THR A 442 44.57 -31.40 -49.13
CA THR A 442 45.23 -30.65 -50.21
C THR A 442 44.27 -30.35 -51.37
N GLU A 443 43.00 -30.71 -51.22
CA GLU A 443 42.01 -30.55 -52.27
C GLU A 443 41.59 -29.11 -52.47
N TYR A 444 41.11 -28.83 -53.69
CA TYR A 444 40.64 -27.49 -54.04
C TYR A 444 39.43 -27.08 -53.19
N SER A 445 38.44 -27.96 -53.04
CA SER A 445 37.36 -27.80 -52.05
C SER A 445 37.85 -28.33 -50.70
N VAL A 446 37.94 -27.44 -49.72
CA VAL A 446 38.48 -27.73 -48.39
C VAL A 446 37.38 -28.00 -47.35
N TYR A 447 36.15 -27.58 -47.64
CA TYR A 447 34.96 -27.85 -46.85
C TYR A 447 33.74 -27.82 -47.77
N SER A 448 32.86 -28.83 -47.72
CA SER A 448 31.62 -28.86 -48.51
C SER A 448 30.53 -29.65 -47.78
N LYS A 449 29.59 -28.93 -47.14
CA LYS A 449 28.55 -29.52 -46.30
C LYS A 449 27.26 -28.69 -46.27
N ALA A 450 26.16 -29.36 -45.94
CA ALA A 450 24.89 -28.72 -45.63
C ALA A 450 24.83 -28.26 -44.17
N ASN A 451 24.46 -27.01 -43.95
CA ASN A 451 24.18 -26.40 -42.65
C ASN A 451 22.94 -27.03 -42.01
N VAL A 452 22.80 -26.86 -40.69
CA VAL A 452 21.64 -27.38 -39.95
C VAL A 452 20.37 -26.56 -40.18
N GLU A 453 20.50 -25.31 -40.65
CA GLU A 453 19.39 -24.43 -40.97
C GLU A 453 19.52 -23.89 -42.39
N ASP A 454 18.38 -23.66 -43.04
CA ASP A 454 18.32 -22.99 -44.33
C ASP A 454 18.67 -21.50 -44.21
N TYR A 455 19.32 -20.99 -45.24
CA TYR A 455 19.51 -19.57 -45.45
C TYR A 455 18.16 -18.86 -45.64
N LYS A 456 18.11 -17.59 -45.22
CA LYS A 456 16.92 -16.74 -45.32
C LYS A 456 17.22 -15.52 -46.17
N VAL A 457 16.27 -15.14 -47.01
CA VAL A 457 16.37 -13.93 -47.84
C VAL A 457 16.54 -12.70 -46.97
N ASN A 458 17.42 -11.79 -47.40
CA ASN A 458 17.81 -10.55 -46.72
C ASN A 458 18.43 -10.74 -45.33
N GLN A 459 18.79 -11.96 -44.96
CA GLN A 459 19.50 -12.24 -43.72
C GLN A 459 21.01 -12.15 -43.96
N LYS A 460 21.70 -11.43 -43.06
CA LYS A 460 23.15 -11.47 -42.97
C LYS A 460 23.62 -12.70 -42.21
N TYR A 461 24.74 -13.26 -42.66
CA TYR A 461 25.45 -14.32 -42.00
C TYR A 461 26.93 -13.98 -41.92
N VAL A 462 27.57 -14.50 -40.88
CA VAL A 462 29.02 -14.50 -40.74
C VAL A 462 29.51 -15.94 -40.70
N VAL A 463 30.41 -16.28 -41.61
CA VAL A 463 31.22 -17.51 -41.50
C VAL A 463 32.55 -17.13 -40.87
N THR A 464 32.99 -17.92 -39.90
CA THR A 464 34.29 -17.77 -39.26
C THR A 464 34.93 -19.14 -39.11
N MET A 465 36.23 -19.25 -39.38
CA MET A 465 36.96 -20.50 -39.23
C MET A 465 38.40 -20.26 -38.79
N LYS A 466 38.94 -21.15 -37.97
CA LYS A 466 40.39 -21.22 -37.73
C LYS A 466 41.00 -22.19 -38.74
N ALA A 467 41.87 -21.71 -39.61
CA ALA A 467 42.44 -22.49 -40.68
C ALA A 467 43.80 -21.97 -41.14
N THR A 468 44.68 -22.87 -41.58
CA THR A 468 45.94 -22.55 -42.26
C THR A 468 45.84 -22.85 -43.75
N LYS A 469 46.57 -22.06 -44.55
CA LYS A 469 46.67 -22.22 -46.01
C LYS A 469 48.03 -21.72 -46.51
N PRO A 470 48.46 -22.12 -47.72
CA PRO A 470 49.62 -21.50 -48.35
C PRO A 470 49.42 -20.00 -48.57
N ALA A 471 50.50 -19.23 -48.52
CA ALA A 471 50.50 -17.77 -48.70
C ALA A 471 49.87 -17.31 -50.03
N THR A 472 49.99 -18.13 -51.08
CA THR A 472 49.46 -17.85 -52.43
C THR A 472 47.97 -18.12 -52.57
N GLN A 473 47.33 -18.73 -51.56
CA GLN A 473 45.92 -19.11 -51.60
C GLN A 473 45.04 -18.08 -50.92
N SER A 474 43.77 -18.04 -51.30
CA SER A 474 42.68 -17.34 -50.62
C SER A 474 41.58 -18.33 -50.30
N PHE A 475 40.81 -18.09 -49.23
CA PHE A 475 39.61 -18.88 -48.97
C PHE A 475 38.40 -18.22 -49.62
N VAL A 476 37.62 -18.98 -50.40
CA VAL A 476 36.45 -18.47 -51.11
C VAL A 476 35.23 -19.33 -50.78
N ALA A 477 34.16 -18.69 -50.31
CA ALA A 477 32.93 -19.36 -49.91
C ALA A 477 31.84 -19.26 -50.99
N TYR A 478 31.07 -20.33 -51.11
CA TYR A 478 29.93 -20.50 -52.01
C TYR A 478 28.73 -21.09 -51.25
N LEU A 479 27.53 -20.72 -51.67
CA LEU A 479 26.25 -21.07 -51.03
C LEU A 479 25.57 -22.30 -51.65
N ASP A 480 26.28 -23.00 -52.53
CA ASP A 480 25.86 -24.22 -53.21
C ASP A 480 27.01 -25.24 -53.24
N LEU A 481 26.67 -26.52 -53.39
CA LEU A 481 27.67 -27.59 -53.44
C LEU A 481 28.45 -27.60 -54.76
N GLN A 482 27.94 -26.99 -55.83
CA GLN A 482 28.60 -26.94 -57.14
C GLN A 482 29.58 -25.78 -57.29
N GLY A 483 29.62 -24.82 -56.35
CA GLY A 483 30.52 -23.68 -56.39
C GLY A 483 30.11 -22.60 -57.40
N THR A 484 28.82 -22.44 -57.64
CA THR A 484 28.26 -21.47 -58.61
C THR A 484 27.83 -20.16 -57.94
N ILE A 485 27.27 -20.23 -56.73
CA ILE A 485 26.68 -19.09 -56.02
C ILE A 485 27.72 -18.53 -55.04
N LYS A 486 28.56 -17.62 -55.52
CA LYS A 486 29.65 -17.03 -54.71
C LYS A 486 29.10 -16.18 -53.56
N ALA A 487 29.52 -16.49 -52.33
CA ALA A 487 29.27 -15.65 -51.16
C ALA A 487 30.31 -14.54 -51.02
N GLY A 488 31.60 -14.88 -51.23
CA GLY A 488 32.69 -13.93 -51.09
C GLY A 488 34.02 -14.60 -50.74
N ASN A 489 35.06 -13.78 -50.52
CA ASN A 489 36.37 -14.24 -50.08
C ASN A 489 36.48 -14.03 -48.57
N LEU A 490 36.98 -15.02 -47.82
CA LEU A 490 37.27 -14.83 -46.41
C LEU A 490 38.54 -14.00 -46.23
N THR A 491 38.50 -13.10 -45.26
CA THR A 491 39.61 -12.23 -44.87
C THR A 491 40.11 -12.62 -43.47
N PRO A 492 41.38 -12.33 -43.13
CA PRO A 492 41.86 -12.51 -41.76
C PRO A 492 40.98 -11.74 -40.77
N VAL A 493 40.87 -12.24 -39.55
CA VAL A 493 40.27 -11.48 -38.46
C VAL A 493 41.36 -10.76 -37.69
N GLU A 494 41.22 -9.44 -37.59
CA GLU A 494 42.14 -8.60 -36.82
C GLU A 494 42.25 -9.11 -35.36
N GLY A 495 43.47 -9.11 -34.85
CA GLY A 495 43.76 -9.59 -33.49
C GLY A 495 43.72 -11.11 -33.30
N MET A 496 43.45 -11.92 -34.33
CA MET A 496 43.35 -13.38 -34.20
C MET A 496 44.28 -14.13 -35.15
N THR A 497 45.04 -15.09 -34.61
CA THR A 497 45.95 -15.92 -35.41
C THR A 497 45.21 -17.03 -36.15
N ASP A 498 45.40 -17.11 -37.46
CA ASP A 498 44.82 -18.14 -38.34
C ASP A 498 43.29 -18.18 -38.35
N VAL A 499 42.62 -17.11 -37.90
CA VAL A 499 41.15 -17.01 -37.97
C VAL A 499 40.77 -16.16 -39.18
N TRP A 500 39.83 -16.68 -39.96
CA TRP A 500 39.32 -16.07 -41.19
C TRP A 500 37.82 -15.88 -41.07
N GLN A 501 37.30 -14.79 -41.61
CA GLN A 501 35.86 -14.49 -41.62
C GLN A 501 35.36 -14.01 -42.98
N LEU A 502 34.08 -14.21 -43.24
CA LEU A 502 33.34 -13.55 -44.30
C LEU A 502 31.94 -13.21 -43.78
N VAL A 503 31.53 -11.95 -43.97
CA VAL A 503 30.15 -11.51 -43.77
C VAL A 503 29.48 -11.44 -45.14
N PHE A 504 28.32 -12.06 -45.30
CA PHE A 504 27.55 -12.06 -46.54
C PHE A 504 26.06 -11.91 -46.27
N THR A 505 25.33 -11.32 -47.23
CA THR A 505 23.87 -11.24 -47.21
C THR A 505 23.30 -12.20 -48.24
N VAL A 506 22.35 -13.04 -47.84
CA VAL A 506 21.65 -13.92 -48.78
C VAL A 506 20.53 -13.14 -49.44
N THR A 507 20.64 -12.88 -50.74
CA THR A 507 19.65 -12.13 -51.51
C THR A 507 18.57 -13.05 -52.09
N GLN A 508 17.45 -12.47 -52.57
CA GLN A 508 16.42 -13.25 -53.26
C GLN A 508 16.99 -14.00 -54.48
N ALA A 509 17.86 -13.33 -55.25
CA ALA A 509 18.52 -13.95 -56.41
C ALA A 509 19.40 -15.16 -56.01
N ASN A 510 20.00 -15.17 -54.82
CA ASN A 510 20.73 -16.35 -54.35
C ASN A 510 19.80 -17.53 -54.08
N ILE A 511 18.64 -17.27 -53.44
CA ILE A 511 17.63 -18.29 -53.18
C ILE A 511 17.08 -18.86 -54.50
N ASP A 512 16.75 -17.98 -55.46
CA ASP A 512 16.24 -18.37 -56.77
C ASP A 512 17.26 -19.20 -57.56
N ALA A 513 18.55 -18.95 -57.36
CA ALA A 513 19.65 -19.73 -57.92
C ALA A 513 19.93 -21.06 -57.18
N GLY A 514 19.25 -21.33 -56.07
CA GLY A 514 19.36 -22.60 -55.32
C GLY A 514 20.18 -22.56 -54.03
N ALA A 515 20.50 -21.37 -53.49
CA ALA A 515 21.17 -21.25 -52.19
C ALA A 515 20.24 -21.63 -51.03
N VAL A 516 20.17 -22.91 -50.69
CA VAL A 516 19.29 -23.41 -49.61
C VAL A 516 20.02 -23.48 -48.28
N ARG A 517 20.98 -24.41 -48.14
CA ARG A 517 21.71 -24.64 -46.88
C ARG A 517 23.17 -25.05 -47.05
N ALA A 518 23.70 -25.05 -48.27
CA ALA A 518 25.05 -25.53 -48.51
C ALA A 518 26.08 -24.43 -48.22
N LEU A 519 27.17 -24.79 -47.56
CA LEU A 519 28.39 -23.99 -47.55
C LEU A 519 29.53 -24.82 -48.14
N ASN A 520 30.19 -24.24 -49.12
CA ASN A 520 31.38 -24.80 -49.76
C ASN A 520 32.51 -23.78 -49.72
N ILE A 521 33.69 -24.18 -49.27
CA ILE A 521 34.88 -23.32 -49.16
C ILE A 521 35.98 -23.93 -50.01
N TYR A 522 36.60 -23.10 -50.85
CA TYR A 522 37.73 -23.45 -51.70
C TYR A 522 39.01 -22.72 -51.29
N GLN A 523 40.16 -23.36 -51.48
CA GLN A 523 41.44 -22.66 -51.55
C GLN A 523 41.70 -22.22 -52.99
N TYR A 524 41.77 -20.92 -53.24
CA TYR A 524 41.90 -20.34 -54.58
C TYR A 524 43.26 -19.66 -54.79
N PRO A 525 43.94 -19.85 -55.95
CA PRO A 525 43.50 -20.56 -57.15
C PRO A 525 43.85 -22.06 -57.19
N SER A 526 43.02 -22.85 -57.88
CA SER A 526 43.16 -24.31 -57.98
C SER A 526 44.52 -24.79 -58.52
N ALA A 527 45.19 -24.00 -59.36
CA ALA A 527 46.46 -24.37 -59.98
C ALA A 527 47.62 -24.44 -58.96
N THR A 528 47.51 -23.74 -57.83
CA THR A 528 48.55 -23.65 -56.80
C THR A 528 48.06 -24.14 -55.44
N LYS A 529 47.04 -25.02 -55.45
CA LYS A 529 46.49 -25.65 -54.23
C LYS A 529 47.59 -26.32 -53.42
N GLY A 530 47.49 -26.24 -52.10
CA GLY A 530 48.46 -26.84 -51.18
C GLY A 530 47.80 -27.32 -49.90
N ALA A 531 48.61 -27.56 -48.86
CA ALA A 531 48.12 -28.08 -47.59
C ALA A 531 47.23 -27.05 -46.87
N VAL A 532 46.02 -27.47 -46.52
CA VAL A 532 45.06 -26.73 -45.71
C VAL A 532 44.69 -27.56 -44.50
N GLN A 533 44.65 -26.91 -43.34
CA GLN A 533 44.06 -27.45 -42.12
C GLN A 533 42.97 -26.50 -41.64
N ILE A 534 41.79 -27.03 -41.31
CA ILE A 534 40.69 -26.29 -40.68
C ILE A 534 40.47 -26.89 -39.29
N ASP A 535 40.74 -26.12 -38.25
CA ASP A 535 40.61 -26.55 -36.85
C ASP A 535 39.17 -26.45 -36.35
N TRP A 536 38.41 -25.46 -36.83
CA TRP A 536 36.99 -25.31 -36.56
C TRP A 536 36.35 -24.37 -37.57
N LEU A 537 35.03 -24.50 -37.74
CA LEU A 537 34.20 -23.62 -38.55
C LEU A 537 32.87 -23.32 -37.85
N LYS A 538 32.46 -22.06 -37.90
CA LYS A 538 31.23 -21.52 -37.32
C LYS A 538 30.48 -20.70 -38.37
N ILE A 539 29.16 -20.81 -38.40
CA ILE A 539 28.28 -19.93 -39.19
C ILE A 539 27.23 -19.37 -38.26
N GLU A 540 27.08 -18.06 -38.23
CA GLU A 540 26.14 -17.37 -37.34
C GLU A 540 25.27 -16.41 -38.15
N LYS A 541 24.04 -16.17 -37.68
CA LYS A 541 23.19 -15.10 -38.21
C LYS A 541 23.67 -13.76 -37.63
N GLY A 542 23.75 -12.74 -38.47
CA GLY A 542 24.25 -11.41 -38.10
C GLY A 542 25.45 -11.00 -38.95
N ASP A 543 26.06 -9.88 -38.58
CA ASP A 543 27.24 -9.30 -39.25
C ASP A 543 28.50 -9.29 -38.39
N THR A 544 28.41 -9.77 -37.15
CA THR A 544 29.53 -9.80 -36.22
C THR A 544 29.77 -11.24 -35.77
N ARG A 545 31.00 -11.72 -35.92
CA ARG A 545 31.40 -13.04 -35.42
C ARG A 545 31.44 -13.04 -33.91
N THR A 546 31.18 -14.18 -33.30
CA THR A 546 31.48 -14.41 -31.89
C THR A 546 32.52 -15.53 -31.73
N PRO A 547 33.26 -15.60 -30.62
CA PRO A 547 34.29 -16.62 -30.43
C PRO A 547 33.75 -18.04 -30.57
N ASN A 548 34.62 -18.98 -30.94
CA ASN A 548 34.28 -20.40 -31.05
C ASN A 548 34.40 -21.09 -29.69
N ILE A 549 33.50 -20.72 -28.79
CA ILE A 549 33.35 -21.28 -27.44
C ILE A 549 31.91 -21.76 -27.27
N SER A 550 31.66 -22.62 -26.29
CA SER A 550 30.31 -23.16 -26.03
C SER A 550 29.39 -22.11 -25.40
N GLN A 551 29.90 -21.36 -24.42
CA GLN A 551 29.21 -20.30 -23.69
C GLN A 551 30.24 -19.32 -23.13
N PHE A 552 29.84 -18.06 -22.94
CA PHE A 552 30.58 -17.17 -22.06
C PHE A 552 30.38 -17.62 -20.62
N LYS A 553 31.38 -17.43 -19.76
CA LYS A 553 31.22 -17.69 -18.32
C LYS A 553 30.56 -16.51 -17.63
N TYR A 554 30.91 -15.29 -18.04
CA TYR A 554 30.50 -14.05 -17.39
C TYR A 554 29.86 -13.07 -18.38
N PHE A 555 28.96 -12.24 -17.88
CA PHE A 555 28.46 -11.05 -18.56
C PHE A 555 28.70 -9.82 -17.68
N GLY A 556 28.98 -8.69 -18.31
CA GLY A 556 29.27 -7.43 -17.65
C GLY A 556 28.23 -6.38 -18.03
N GLU A 557 27.79 -5.57 -17.06
CA GLU A 557 26.90 -4.43 -17.29
C GLU A 557 27.58 -3.12 -16.88
N GLY A 558 27.55 -2.13 -17.78
CA GLY A 558 28.21 -0.84 -17.58
C GLY A 558 27.51 0.29 -18.30
N LEU A 559 27.64 1.52 -17.80
CA LEU A 559 26.98 2.70 -18.40
C LEU A 559 27.68 3.19 -19.68
N LYS A 560 28.97 2.86 -19.86
CA LYS A 560 29.80 3.32 -20.97
C LYS A 560 29.87 2.25 -22.05
N ASP A 561 29.81 2.67 -23.31
CA ASP A 561 30.21 1.81 -24.43
C ASP A 561 31.73 1.81 -24.53
N SER A 562 32.36 0.99 -23.68
CA SER A 562 33.81 0.92 -23.50
C SER A 562 34.36 -0.45 -23.88
N ASN A 563 35.62 -0.49 -24.33
CA ASN A 563 36.38 -1.73 -24.49
C ASN A 563 37.18 -2.08 -23.21
N ASN A 564 37.19 -1.20 -22.21
CA ASN A 564 37.84 -1.44 -20.94
C ASN A 564 36.97 -2.37 -20.07
N PRO A 565 37.43 -3.57 -19.71
CA PRO A 565 36.66 -4.50 -18.88
C PRO A 565 36.34 -3.96 -17.48
N ASN A 566 37.12 -2.99 -16.96
CA ASN A 566 36.91 -2.37 -15.66
C ASN A 566 35.76 -1.33 -15.64
N ASP A 567 35.19 -0.97 -16.80
CA ASP A 567 34.00 -0.12 -16.89
C ASP A 567 32.68 -0.90 -16.69
N TYR A 568 32.76 -2.22 -16.48
CA TYR A 568 31.62 -3.12 -16.34
C TYR A 568 31.64 -3.84 -14.99
N SER A 569 30.47 -4.06 -14.40
CA SER A 569 30.27 -4.96 -13.27
C SER A 569 29.94 -6.35 -13.80
N TRP A 570 30.70 -7.36 -13.38
CA TRP A 570 30.65 -8.71 -13.97
C TRP A 570 29.92 -9.71 -13.08
N ASP A 571 29.00 -10.46 -13.69
CA ASP A 571 28.24 -11.56 -13.09
C ASP A 571 28.38 -12.85 -13.91
N ILE A 572 28.05 -13.99 -13.28
CA ILE A 572 28.03 -15.30 -13.96
C ILE A 572 26.79 -15.37 -14.86
N THR A 573 26.98 -15.83 -16.10
CA THR A 573 25.87 -16.04 -17.03
C THR A 573 24.92 -17.15 -16.55
N PRO A 574 23.59 -16.98 -16.64
CA PRO A 574 22.64 -18.03 -16.28
C PRO A 574 22.91 -19.35 -16.98
N GLU A 575 23.27 -19.31 -18.27
CA GLU A 575 23.58 -20.48 -19.08
C GLU A 575 24.75 -21.30 -18.51
N TYR A 576 25.74 -20.61 -17.92
CA TYR A 576 26.87 -21.27 -17.26
C TYR A 576 26.45 -21.99 -15.97
N THR A 577 25.59 -21.35 -15.17
CA THR A 577 25.07 -21.93 -13.92
C THR A 577 24.16 -23.13 -14.18
N GLU A 578 23.19 -22.98 -15.10
CA GLU A 578 22.21 -24.03 -15.42
C GLU A 578 22.86 -25.28 -16.01
N LYS A 579 23.88 -25.14 -16.86
CA LYS A 579 24.62 -26.28 -17.40
C LYS A 579 25.45 -26.98 -16.32
N GLY A 580 26.09 -26.24 -15.43
CA GLY A 580 26.84 -26.82 -14.30
C GLY A 580 25.95 -27.66 -13.38
N LEU A 581 24.70 -27.25 -13.18
CA LEU A 581 23.69 -28.00 -12.43
C LEU A 581 23.15 -29.21 -13.21
N ASN A 582 22.86 -29.08 -14.50
CA ASN A 582 22.35 -30.19 -15.32
C ASN A 582 23.41 -31.28 -15.60
N ASP A 583 24.70 -30.91 -15.66
CA ASP A 583 25.80 -31.87 -15.81
C ASP A 583 26.15 -32.58 -14.47
N SER A 584 25.58 -32.13 -13.33
CA SER A 584 25.82 -32.68 -11.99
C SER A 584 24.59 -33.30 -11.31
N VAL A 585 23.40 -33.16 -11.92
CA VAL A 585 22.16 -33.73 -11.40
C VAL A 585 21.32 -34.27 -12.55
N SER A 586 21.27 -35.60 -12.69
CA SER A 586 20.31 -36.27 -13.57
C SER A 586 18.89 -36.14 -13.03
N LEU A 587 17.94 -35.67 -13.85
CA LEU A 587 16.51 -35.63 -13.50
C LEU A 587 15.83 -37.02 -13.61
N THR A 588 16.52 -38.00 -14.18
CA THR A 588 15.96 -39.32 -14.52
C THR A 588 16.63 -40.48 -13.81
N GLU A 589 17.79 -40.27 -13.19
CA GLU A 589 18.50 -41.28 -12.41
C GLU A 589 18.72 -40.78 -10.98
N PRO A 590 18.47 -41.60 -9.94
CA PRO A 590 18.81 -41.23 -8.58
C PRO A 590 20.33 -41.17 -8.42
N GLU A 591 20.88 -39.95 -8.40
CA GLU A 591 22.30 -39.70 -8.21
C GLU A 591 22.64 -39.42 -6.74
N THR A 592 23.70 -40.05 -6.24
CA THR A 592 24.41 -39.61 -5.03
C THR A 592 25.28 -38.41 -5.36
N ILE A 593 24.85 -37.21 -4.98
CA ILE A 593 25.65 -35.99 -5.10
C ILE A 593 26.83 -36.07 -4.12
N LEU A 594 28.03 -36.39 -4.63
CA LEU A 594 29.31 -36.37 -3.90
C LEU A 594 29.82 -34.93 -3.59
N GLY A 595 28.90 -33.95 -3.59
CA GLY A 595 29.12 -32.54 -3.31
C GLY A 595 28.77 -32.09 -1.88
N LEU A 596 28.36 -33.00 -0.99
CA LEU A 596 28.25 -32.73 0.45
C LEU A 596 29.55 -33.08 1.21
N LYS A 597 30.71 -32.88 0.58
CA LYS A 597 32.00 -32.98 1.27
C LYS A 597 32.23 -31.71 2.10
N ASN A 598 32.22 -31.89 3.42
CA ASN A 598 32.62 -30.97 4.49
C ASN A 598 31.53 -30.20 5.23
N PHE A 599 30.43 -30.87 5.61
CA PHE A 599 29.88 -30.58 6.94
C PHE A 599 30.62 -31.46 7.93
N ALA A 600 31.53 -30.90 8.73
CA ALA A 600 32.16 -31.59 9.85
C ALA A 600 31.12 -32.19 10.83
N GLU A 601 29.86 -31.74 10.71
CA GLU A 601 28.72 -32.16 11.51
C GLU A 601 27.58 -32.80 10.71
N GLY A 602 27.84 -33.34 9.51
CA GLY A 602 26.85 -34.04 8.69
C GLY A 602 25.67 -33.17 8.20
N LEU A 603 24.69 -33.78 7.52
CA LEU A 603 23.50 -33.09 7.03
C LEU A 603 22.64 -32.70 8.23
N GLN A 604 22.30 -31.43 8.45
CA GLN A 604 21.51 -31.00 9.62
C GLN A 604 20.10 -30.54 9.24
N SER A 605 19.09 -31.01 9.97
CA SER A 605 17.74 -30.45 9.95
C SER A 605 17.43 -29.93 11.35
N SER A 606 17.13 -28.64 11.48
CA SER A 606 16.88 -27.98 12.77
C SER A 606 18.01 -28.14 13.80
N GLY A 607 19.27 -28.17 13.35
CA GLY A 607 20.45 -28.36 14.20
C GLY A 607 20.68 -29.81 14.66
N VAL A 608 19.94 -30.76 14.10
CA VAL A 608 20.09 -32.20 14.37
C VAL A 608 20.66 -32.89 13.15
N ASN A 609 21.73 -33.66 13.36
CA ASN A 609 22.36 -34.48 12.35
C ASN A 609 21.36 -35.51 11.80
N VAL A 610 21.09 -35.48 10.50
CA VAL A 610 20.10 -36.31 9.79
C VAL A 610 20.69 -37.68 9.44
N ALA A 611 22.01 -37.81 9.47
CA ALA A 611 22.73 -39.07 9.25
C ALA A 611 22.98 -39.86 10.56
N VAL A 612 22.04 -39.82 11.51
CA VAL A 612 22.03 -40.82 12.58
C VAL A 612 21.17 -41.97 12.08
N GLU A 613 21.83 -43.10 11.81
CA GLU A 613 21.18 -44.38 11.56
C GLU A 613 20.11 -44.61 12.62
N TYR A 614 18.84 -44.53 12.23
CA TYR A 614 17.83 -45.35 12.85
C TYR A 614 18.29 -46.79 12.62
N ALA A 615 18.77 -47.46 13.66
CA ALA A 615 19.11 -48.87 13.61
C ALA A 615 17.89 -49.64 13.10
N LYS A 616 17.88 -49.92 11.80
CA LYS A 616 16.95 -50.84 11.18
C LYS A 616 17.56 -52.21 11.43
N ALA A 617 16.96 -52.99 12.32
CA ALA A 617 17.34 -54.38 12.51
C ALA A 617 17.21 -55.12 11.17
N THR A 618 18.32 -55.29 10.47
CA THR A 618 18.45 -56.23 9.37
C THR A 618 18.73 -57.58 9.99
N ASP A 619 17.72 -58.45 10.01
CA ASP A 619 17.90 -59.88 10.22
C ASP A 619 18.86 -60.41 9.14
N ALA A 620 20.12 -60.60 9.51
CA ALA A 620 21.06 -61.42 8.79
C ALA A 620 22.14 -61.90 9.77
N ASP A 621 21.87 -63.07 10.34
CA ASP A 621 22.81 -64.19 10.49
C ASP A 621 22.87 -64.77 11.92
N LYS A 622 22.71 -66.09 11.99
CA LYS A 622 22.29 -66.85 13.18
C LYS A 622 23.48 -67.34 14.03
N TYR A 623 24.71 -66.90 13.76
CA TYR A 623 25.90 -67.57 14.33
C TYR A 623 27.11 -66.71 14.76
N THR A 624 27.03 -65.38 14.85
CA THR A 624 28.06 -64.57 15.55
C THR A 624 27.42 -63.53 16.45
N LYS A 625 27.13 -64.00 17.65
CA LYS A 625 26.36 -63.36 18.70
C LYS A 625 27.22 -62.42 19.53
N HIS A 626 27.62 -61.28 18.98
CA HIS A 626 28.30 -60.23 19.76
C HIS A 626 27.87 -58.86 19.25
N GLY A 627 27.07 -58.14 20.04
CA GLY A 627 26.80 -56.72 19.82
C GLY A 627 27.49 -55.91 20.92
N ALA A 628 28.06 -54.75 20.58
CA ALA A 628 28.62 -53.83 21.55
C ALA A 628 28.17 -52.40 21.27
N ILE A 629 27.75 -51.67 22.31
CA ILE A 629 27.37 -50.25 22.23
C ILE A 629 28.23 -49.47 23.23
N TYR A 630 28.85 -48.39 22.76
CA TYR A 630 29.63 -47.48 23.60
C TYR A 630 28.71 -46.55 24.40
N LEU A 631 28.87 -46.53 25.72
CA LEU A 631 27.99 -45.80 26.64
C LEU A 631 28.58 -44.47 27.12
N GLY A 632 29.76 -44.10 26.64
CA GLY A 632 30.52 -42.94 27.15
C GLY A 632 31.31 -43.26 28.43
N GLY A 633 32.25 -42.39 28.79
CA GLY A 633 33.04 -42.54 30.04
C GLY A 633 33.89 -43.82 30.12
N CYS A 634 34.39 -44.33 28.98
CA CYS A 634 35.15 -45.57 28.86
C CYS A 634 34.36 -46.88 29.10
N ALA A 635 33.03 -46.83 29.21
CA ALA A 635 32.20 -48.03 29.38
C ALA A 635 31.64 -48.54 28.03
N TRP A 636 31.73 -49.84 27.82
CA TRP A 636 31.14 -50.56 26.69
C TRP A 636 30.16 -51.61 27.21
N LEU A 637 28.98 -51.69 26.60
CA LEU A 637 28.03 -52.76 26.90
C LEU A 637 28.07 -53.76 25.75
N ALA A 638 28.74 -54.89 25.98
CA ALA A 638 28.80 -56.02 25.06
C ALA A 638 27.80 -57.09 25.51
N TRP A 639 27.11 -57.72 24.56
CA TRP A 639 26.24 -58.85 24.87
C TRP A 639 26.43 -59.96 23.86
N GLU A 640 26.30 -61.20 24.36
CA GLU A 640 26.28 -62.37 23.48
C GLU A 640 24.86 -62.69 23.00
N THR A 641 23.89 -62.81 23.92
CA THR A 641 22.48 -62.94 23.54
C THR A 641 21.59 -62.17 24.51
N LEU A 642 20.76 -61.25 24.00
CA LEU A 642 19.68 -60.65 24.80
C LEU A 642 18.40 -61.47 24.55
N ILE A 643 17.97 -62.26 25.53
CA ILE A 643 16.78 -63.12 25.42
C ILE A 643 15.73 -62.66 26.43
N PHE A 644 14.56 -62.25 25.94
CA PHE A 644 13.40 -61.95 26.78
C PHE A 644 12.67 -63.26 27.09
N GLN A 645 12.69 -63.72 28.34
CA GLN A 645 11.89 -64.87 28.78
C GLN A 645 10.49 -64.39 29.21
N LYS A 646 9.45 -65.01 28.63
CA LYS A 646 8.00 -64.74 28.73
C LYS A 646 7.48 -63.54 27.93
N THR A 647 6.76 -63.87 26.86
CA THR A 647 6.00 -62.95 25.99
C THR A 647 4.54 -62.75 26.43
N GLU A 648 4.04 -63.50 27.41
CA GLU A 648 2.65 -63.38 27.89
C GLU A 648 2.56 -62.38 29.05
N GLY A 649 1.81 -61.28 28.83
CA GLY A 649 1.51 -60.25 29.83
C GLY A 649 2.15 -58.87 29.58
N TYR A 650 3.05 -58.75 28.61
CA TYR A 650 3.66 -57.46 28.24
C TYR A 650 2.87 -56.76 27.13
N ALA A 651 2.40 -55.54 27.38
CA ALA A 651 1.80 -54.72 26.34
C ALA A 651 2.88 -54.21 25.37
N LYS A 652 2.50 -53.98 24.10
CA LYS A 652 3.31 -53.37 23.04
C LYS A 652 3.88 -52.03 23.55
N GLY A 653 5.13 -52.03 24.02
CA GLY A 653 5.68 -50.87 24.74
C GLY A 653 6.75 -51.17 25.79
N SER A 654 7.16 -52.43 26.02
CA SER A 654 8.41 -52.71 26.75
C SER A 654 9.61 -52.21 25.93
N TYR A 655 10.45 -51.35 26.51
CA TYR A 655 11.61 -50.79 25.83
C TYR A 655 12.84 -50.85 26.72
N ILE A 656 13.99 -51.09 26.08
CA ILE A 656 15.30 -50.86 26.69
C ILE A 656 15.70 -49.45 26.30
N ARG A 657 15.98 -48.59 27.28
CA ARG A 657 16.56 -47.27 27.04
C ARG A 657 17.96 -47.22 27.63
N LEU A 658 18.90 -46.79 26.81
CA LEU A 658 20.28 -46.51 27.17
C LEU A 658 20.46 -45.00 27.11
N GLY A 659 21.04 -44.41 28.15
CA GLY A 659 21.32 -42.98 28.19
C GLY A 659 22.66 -42.69 28.85
N ALA A 660 23.29 -41.61 28.39
CA ALA A 660 24.39 -40.96 29.09
C ALA A 660 23.82 -39.81 29.93
N ASP A 661 24.48 -39.48 31.04
CA ASP A 661 23.95 -38.54 32.02
C ASP A 661 23.82 -37.13 31.44
N GLY A 662 22.64 -36.53 31.60
CA GLY A 662 22.26 -35.23 31.04
C GLY A 662 20.76 -35.07 30.73
N ASN A 663 19.98 -36.15 30.78
CA ASN A 663 18.53 -36.06 30.62
C ASN A 663 17.86 -35.70 31.96
N ALA A 664 17.32 -34.48 32.05
CA ALA A 664 16.70 -33.94 33.26
C ALA A 664 15.50 -34.75 33.82
N SER A 665 14.99 -35.72 33.06
CA SER A 665 13.83 -36.54 33.45
C SER A 665 14.17 -37.69 34.42
N PHE A 666 15.46 -37.94 34.69
CA PHE A 666 15.93 -39.08 35.51
C PHE A 666 16.90 -38.65 36.62
N THR A 667 16.65 -37.51 37.25
CA THR A 667 17.41 -37.05 38.43
C THR A 667 16.93 -37.76 39.69
N TYR A 668 17.72 -38.72 40.18
CA TYR A 668 17.52 -39.28 41.52
C TYR A 668 18.23 -38.37 42.53
N SER A 669 17.46 -37.80 43.46
CA SER A 669 17.96 -36.84 44.47
C SER A 669 19.06 -37.40 45.38
N ASP A 670 19.19 -38.73 45.42
CA ASP A 670 19.95 -39.45 46.44
C ASP A 670 21.28 -40.00 45.87
N VAL A 671 21.51 -39.85 44.56
CA VAL A 671 22.71 -40.32 43.86
C VAL A 671 23.49 -39.12 43.35
N PRO A 672 24.65 -38.77 43.95
CA PRO A 672 25.51 -37.71 43.45
C PRO A 672 25.87 -38.00 41.99
N ASN A 673 25.80 -36.98 41.14
CA ASN A 673 26.01 -37.10 39.69
C ASN A 673 27.48 -37.46 39.40
N ILE A 674 27.80 -38.76 39.31
CA ILE A 674 29.14 -39.26 38.99
C ILE A 674 29.07 -39.93 37.62
N PHE A 675 29.84 -39.39 36.67
CA PHE A 675 30.00 -39.82 35.27
C PHE A 675 29.85 -41.34 35.05
N GLY A 676 28.65 -41.81 34.72
CA GLY A 676 28.39 -43.23 34.50
C GLY A 676 27.03 -43.49 33.86
N GLY A 677 27.02 -44.08 32.66
CA GLY A 677 25.79 -44.35 31.91
C GLY A 677 24.83 -45.33 32.61
N TYR A 678 23.54 -45.26 32.25
CA TYR A 678 22.50 -46.11 32.82
C TYR A 678 21.84 -47.02 31.78
N LEU A 679 21.47 -48.22 32.24
CA LEU A 679 20.59 -49.13 31.52
C LEU A 679 19.23 -49.16 32.23
N TRP A 680 18.19 -48.68 31.54
CA TRP A 680 16.83 -48.74 32.06
C TRP A 680 16.04 -49.86 31.40
N LEU A 681 15.56 -50.78 32.23
CA LEU A 681 14.69 -51.87 31.83
C LEU A 681 13.31 -51.61 32.46
N GLY A 682 12.32 -51.32 31.62
CA GLY A 682 10.96 -51.18 32.11
C GLY A 682 9.91 -51.63 31.12
N GLY A 683 8.77 -51.98 31.69
CA GLY A 683 7.62 -52.51 30.99
C GLY A 683 6.35 -51.86 31.50
N VAL A 684 5.29 -52.03 30.72
CA VAL A 684 3.96 -51.51 31.03
C VAL A 684 3.06 -52.71 31.30
N CYS A 685 2.60 -52.88 32.54
CA CYS A 685 1.71 -53.99 32.91
C CYS A 685 0.23 -53.56 32.91
N GLN A 686 -0.67 -54.47 32.54
CA GLN A 686 -2.11 -54.25 32.66
C GLN A 686 -2.57 -54.41 34.13
N PRO A 687 -3.66 -53.73 34.56
CA PRO A 687 -4.01 -53.56 35.97
C PRO A 687 -4.26 -54.86 36.76
N ASP A 688 -4.62 -55.95 36.08
CA ASP A 688 -5.12 -57.17 36.73
C ASP A 688 -3.99 -58.15 37.15
N TYR A 689 -2.73 -57.82 36.88
CA TYR A 689 -1.56 -58.60 37.29
C TYR A 689 -0.86 -57.96 38.50
N THR A 690 -1.52 -57.95 39.66
CA THR A 690 -0.93 -57.35 40.88
C THR A 690 -0.05 -58.29 41.69
N ASP A 691 -0.08 -59.61 41.46
CA ASP A 691 0.71 -60.59 42.23
C ASP A 691 1.75 -61.34 41.40
N GLY A 692 1.97 -60.94 40.15
CA GLY A 692 3.08 -61.43 39.33
C GLY A 692 4.37 -60.72 39.74
N GLY A 693 5.04 -61.21 40.78
CA GLY A 693 6.41 -60.80 41.09
C GLY A 693 7.24 -60.73 39.81
N PHE A 694 7.93 -59.60 39.62
CA PHE A 694 8.85 -59.45 38.49
C PHE A 694 9.70 -60.72 38.41
N GLY A 695 9.65 -61.40 37.26
CA GLY A 695 10.42 -62.60 37.03
C GLY A 695 11.87 -62.35 37.42
N SER A 696 12.49 -63.33 38.08
CA SER A 696 13.87 -63.24 38.54
C SER A 696 14.77 -62.88 37.35
N TYR A 697 15.26 -61.64 37.29
CA TYR A 697 16.23 -61.23 36.29
C TYR A 697 17.60 -61.73 36.76
N HIS A 698 18.14 -62.76 36.12
CA HIS A 698 19.56 -63.05 36.23
C HIS A 698 20.30 -62.11 35.27
N ILE A 699 20.83 -61.00 35.81
CA ILE A 699 21.74 -60.13 35.08
C ILE A 699 23.15 -60.51 35.50
N THR A 700 23.84 -61.29 34.66
CA THR A 700 25.26 -61.58 34.86
C THR A 700 26.06 -60.40 34.33
N VAL A 701 26.74 -59.68 35.23
CA VAL A 701 27.69 -58.62 34.86
C VAL A 701 29.09 -59.21 34.99
N GLU A 702 29.71 -59.58 33.87
CA GLU A 702 31.09 -60.05 33.84
C GLU A 702 32.02 -58.91 33.43
N ASN A 703 33.06 -58.69 34.23
CA ASN A 703 34.13 -57.76 33.89
C ASN A 703 35.21 -58.55 33.13
N ASN A 704 35.38 -58.24 31.84
CA ASN A 704 36.40 -58.89 30.99
C ASN A 704 37.78 -58.21 31.07
N PHE A 705 37.99 -57.28 32.02
CA PHE A 705 39.30 -56.69 32.28
C PHE A 705 40.00 -57.39 33.46
N ASP A 706 41.27 -57.75 33.26
CA ASP A 706 42.17 -58.42 34.22
C ASP A 706 42.55 -57.56 35.45
N ASP A 707 41.81 -56.47 35.69
CA ASP A 707 42.02 -55.59 36.83
C ASP A 707 41.04 -55.94 37.95
N ALA A 708 41.56 -56.04 39.18
CA ALA A 708 40.82 -56.54 40.35
C ALA A 708 39.67 -55.62 40.84
N ARG A 709 39.26 -54.59 40.07
CA ARG A 709 38.21 -53.64 40.46
C ARG A 709 36.85 -54.12 39.97
N LYS A 710 36.03 -54.61 40.90
CA LYS A 710 34.65 -55.00 40.61
C LYS A 710 33.79 -53.76 40.35
N PRO A 711 33.00 -53.70 39.27
CA PRO A 711 32.04 -52.61 39.05
C PRO A 711 31.02 -52.59 40.19
N ILE A 712 30.70 -51.39 40.69
CA ILE A 712 29.62 -51.22 41.67
C ILE A 712 28.31 -51.27 40.89
N VAL A 713 27.57 -52.37 41.02
CA VAL A 713 26.21 -52.50 40.47
C VAL A 713 25.23 -52.21 41.60
N ARG A 714 24.47 -51.11 41.51
CA ARG A 714 23.32 -50.85 42.39
C ARG A 714 22.04 -51.06 41.62
N PHE A 715 21.11 -51.80 42.25
CA PHE A 715 19.73 -51.90 41.81
C PHE A 715 18.94 -50.80 42.51
N ILE A 716 18.43 -49.85 41.73
CA ILE A 716 17.54 -48.80 42.25
C ILE A 716 16.14 -49.12 41.77
N ASP A 717 15.24 -49.44 42.70
CA ASP A 717 13.82 -49.63 42.41
C ASP A 717 13.15 -48.25 42.36
N SER A 718 12.42 -47.96 41.28
CA SER A 718 11.79 -46.64 41.10
C SER A 718 10.60 -46.47 42.05
N PRO A 719 10.42 -45.30 42.71
CA PRO A 719 9.23 -45.05 43.51
C PRO A 719 7.99 -45.03 42.60
N THR A 720 7.02 -45.89 42.91
CA THR A 720 5.74 -46.00 42.19
C THR A 720 5.01 -44.66 42.19
N THR A 721 5.00 -43.97 41.05
CA THR A 721 4.09 -42.82 40.85
C THR A 721 2.82 -43.35 40.18
N PRO A 722 1.67 -43.41 40.86
CA PRO A 722 0.44 -43.94 40.26
C PRO A 722 -0.14 -42.88 39.34
N VAL A 723 0.13 -42.99 38.04
CA VAL A 723 -0.62 -42.23 37.02
C VAL A 723 -1.81 -43.10 36.63
N LYS A 724 -3.03 -42.56 36.79
CA LYS A 724 -4.30 -43.29 36.58
C LYS A 724 -4.26 -44.09 35.26
N LYS A 725 -4.21 -45.43 35.43
CA LYS A 725 -4.32 -46.55 34.47
C LYS A 725 -3.07 -47.32 34.06
N LEU A 726 -1.84 -46.89 34.34
CA LEU A 726 -0.62 -47.67 33.99
C LEU A 726 0.42 -47.57 35.10
N ALA A 727 0.73 -48.68 35.77
CA ALA A 727 1.85 -48.76 36.69
C ALA A 727 3.13 -49.02 35.89
N VAL A 728 4.05 -48.05 35.88
CA VAL A 728 5.40 -48.25 35.33
C VAL A 728 6.30 -48.59 36.51
N ARG A 729 6.79 -49.83 36.54
CA ARG A 729 7.89 -50.25 37.43
C ARG A 729 9.08 -50.62 36.54
N GLY A 730 10.25 -50.14 36.90
CA GLY A 730 11.47 -50.38 36.16
C GLY A 730 12.68 -50.37 37.09
N PHE A 731 13.70 -51.12 36.71
CA PHE A 731 14.98 -51.18 37.40
C PHE A 731 16.01 -50.39 36.60
N ALA A 732 16.78 -49.56 37.27
CA ALA A 732 17.96 -48.92 36.69
C ALA A 732 19.22 -49.65 37.19
N LEU A 733 20.07 -50.09 36.26
CA LEU A 733 21.47 -50.41 36.56
C LEU A 733 22.33 -49.18 36.27
N VAL A 734 23.02 -48.69 37.29
CA VAL A 734 23.97 -47.59 37.19
C VAL A 734 25.38 -48.16 37.33
N PHE A 735 26.25 -47.87 36.36
CA PHE A 735 27.65 -48.31 36.37
C PHE A 735 28.53 -47.10 36.69
N ALA A 736 29.10 -47.06 37.90
CA ALA A 736 30.07 -46.03 38.27
C ALA A 736 31.51 -46.58 38.16
N PRO A 737 32.46 -45.82 37.60
CA PRO A 737 33.87 -46.14 37.74
C PRO A 737 34.28 -46.11 39.22
N ALA A 738 35.18 -47.01 39.64
CA ALA A 738 35.64 -47.07 41.03
C ALA A 738 36.23 -45.70 41.45
N PRO A 739 35.82 -45.12 42.60
CA PRO A 739 36.25 -43.78 42.98
C PRO A 739 37.77 -43.74 43.14
N THR A 740 38.42 -42.85 42.39
CA THR A 740 39.83 -42.51 42.55
C THR A 740 39.99 -41.72 43.84
N GLU A 741 40.63 -42.33 44.84
CA GLU A 741 41.14 -41.79 46.11
C GLU A 741 40.34 -40.66 46.78
N ASN A 742 39.83 -40.94 48.00
CA ASN A 742 39.18 -40.02 48.95
C ASN A 742 37.69 -39.68 48.76
N SER A 743 36.83 -40.68 48.58
CA SER A 743 35.38 -40.50 48.81
C SER A 743 34.87 -41.54 49.83
N GLN A 744 34.70 -41.15 51.09
CA GLN A 744 33.99 -41.96 52.09
C GLN A 744 32.47 -41.84 51.84
N VAL A 745 31.82 -42.95 51.49
CA VAL A 745 30.36 -43.08 51.47
C VAL A 745 29.95 -43.72 52.80
N LYS A 746 29.18 -43.01 53.63
CA LYS A 746 28.49 -43.61 54.80
C LYS A 746 27.17 -44.21 54.33
N GLU A 747 26.88 -45.42 54.80
CA GLU A 747 25.62 -46.15 54.56
C GLU A 747 24.38 -45.41 55.04
#